data_AF-A0A7Y5NPD5-F1
#
_entry.id   AF-A0A7Y5NPD5-F1
#
_cell.length_a   1.000
_cell.length_b   1.000
_cell.length_c   1.000
_cell.angle_alpha   90.00
_cell.angle_beta   90.00
_cell.angle_gamma   90.00
#
_symmetry.space_group_name_H-M   'P 1'
#
loop_
_entity.id
_entity.type
_entity.pdbx_description
1 polymer ?
#
loop_
_entity_poly.entity_id
_entity_poly.type
_entity_poly.pdbx_seq_one_letter_code
_entity_poly.pdbx_strand_id
1 'polypeptide(L)'
;MAKGAGSPAARKALAKRVDDLLSEHDLASLERGVSAEIADELWQAVERDAVFVDDDISLCIALTHAPMDAARATMLVEHLARATPESAHLAVLPCWSVRLDALVHRAYEASPEPFETRAARLPTWARHGLALVQRRQGKQVPAEIAREVALGLASSFPCGGPFGWTFRYLDEGRETSITVAGVDELRRFATIVDAETAESVAWSEALARSVDENRWHTITSIAPVLRELPLQRLVEQLGARHSPSDEQRLADRSVIGGRTPEFSMAEAVSLLETRDDRPEDLVAQAEHLTNAHGGRAATTLLAVFAAARGAPVIERLVSLDVVADHRLLAEMLIRAARGLPVDAVRRWAERAIPKSSAGVVLLGAHFDRGLFEQALREGPSPSPRAIGFVGAPALAPVLEAISGKARDEERQARIRHGLVFLLDDLRRAGTPPSEELDLELLVAAFDGRPLERAEYRHTMQAATERLVGAMPLERRRAILHEARSTAPMSVSAMLPSIESDGELDEYLAYAIQRGYVNSWIFELLGSRAIGPLLRHASSSTQMPWVHDEAKRGLPSDIYAKVAGAFVPGSKWRLVEADFERALAAMPDVPRTRVYLVEPASMAYSAREGSRSRLGGPAYGVAKADVPEDMDGQPQRHVFTLDLADVPELAARHPGIEAIALFCPGLEGNAEDATWIEIPRLPAARGRAAANATALAVRGFDVPNTVFTAPDHELGTEALAVLDRIHHAGAHIFGRPFFIHATGGSDGFLMQVNNALAVDQYAFDSLYLFDDGEVVAETL
;
A
#
# COMPACT_ATOMS: atom_id res chain seq x y z
N MET A 1 -1.57 -12.51 48.17
CA MET A 1 -0.88 -11.22 48.36
C MET A 1 -1.17 -10.36 47.15
N ALA A 2 -2.18 -9.50 47.22
CA ALA A 2 -2.46 -8.51 46.16
C ALA A 2 -1.48 -7.34 46.36
N LYS A 3 -0.30 -7.40 45.72
CA LYS A 3 0.58 -6.22 45.62
C LYS A 3 -0.17 -5.17 44.80
N GLY A 4 -0.27 -3.97 45.35
CA GLY A 4 -1.21 -2.93 44.92
C GLY A 4 -1.20 -2.71 43.42
N ALA A 5 -2.38 -2.84 42.81
CA ALA A 5 -2.62 -2.29 41.49
C ALA A 5 -2.15 -0.84 41.51
N GLY A 6 -1.13 -0.53 40.71
CA GLY A 6 -0.63 0.84 40.60
C GLY A 6 -1.79 1.79 40.34
N SER A 7 -1.66 3.04 40.80
CA SER A 7 -2.68 4.05 40.55
C SER A 7 -3.05 4.06 39.06
N PRO A 8 -4.31 4.34 38.67
CA PRO A 8 -4.69 4.43 37.26
C PRO A 8 -3.75 5.31 36.42
N ALA A 9 -3.19 6.37 37.03
CA ALA A 9 -2.18 7.21 36.41
C ALA A 9 -0.85 6.49 36.13
N ALA A 10 -0.36 5.65 37.06
CA ALA A 10 0.84 4.85 36.86
C ALA A 10 0.66 3.80 35.77
N ARG A 11 -0.52 3.16 35.69
CA ARG A 11 -0.86 2.22 34.60
C ARG A 11 -0.90 2.93 33.25
N LYS A 12 -1.57 4.10 33.16
CA LYS A 12 -1.60 4.91 31.94
C LYS A 12 -0.21 5.39 31.50
N ALA A 13 0.65 5.75 32.45
CA ALA A 13 2.02 6.15 32.15
C ALA A 13 2.87 4.99 31.60
N LEU A 14 2.67 3.78 32.15
CA LEU A 14 3.36 2.58 31.71
C LEU A 14 2.84 2.09 30.35
N ALA A 15 1.53 2.13 30.11
CA ALA A 15 0.93 1.82 28.81
C ALA A 15 1.50 2.74 27.72
N LYS A 16 1.48 4.05 27.96
CA LYS A 16 2.09 5.02 27.04
C LYS A 16 3.59 4.75 26.83
N ARG A 17 4.31 4.30 27.85
CA ARG A 17 5.73 3.97 27.72
C ARG A 17 5.94 2.74 26.83
N VAL A 18 5.06 1.75 26.92
CA VAL A 18 5.04 0.60 26.00
C VAL A 18 4.77 1.08 24.56
N ASP A 19 3.77 1.94 24.35
CA ASP A 19 3.49 2.51 23.02
C ASP A 19 4.71 3.26 22.47
N ASP A 20 5.33 4.12 23.29
CA ASP A 20 6.54 4.86 22.94
C ASP A 20 7.66 3.88 22.51
N LEU A 21 7.94 2.83 23.30
CA LEU A 21 8.96 1.81 23.00
C LEU A 21 8.65 1.02 21.72
N LEU A 22 7.41 0.60 21.53
CA LEU A 22 7.04 -0.18 20.35
C LEU A 22 7.06 0.67 19.08
N SER A 23 6.77 1.98 19.17
CA SER A 23 6.85 2.92 18.05
C SER A 23 8.29 3.18 17.57
N GLU A 24 9.29 2.95 18.42
CA GLU A 24 10.72 3.07 18.07
C GLU A 24 11.22 1.87 17.23
N HIS A 25 10.41 0.81 17.09
CA HIS A 25 10.77 -0.43 16.40
C HIS A 25 9.80 -0.77 15.27
N ASP A 26 10.32 -1.07 14.08
CA ASP A 26 9.51 -1.70 13.02
C ASP A 26 9.13 -3.16 13.40
N LEU A 27 8.06 -3.69 12.81
CA LEU A 27 7.60 -5.06 13.08
C LEU A 27 8.70 -6.10 12.84
N ALA A 28 9.50 -5.91 11.79
CA ALA A 28 10.61 -6.81 11.45
C ALA A 28 11.72 -6.80 12.51
N SER A 29 11.94 -5.69 13.21
CA SER A 29 12.88 -5.58 14.32
C SER A 29 12.35 -6.33 15.55
N LEU A 30 11.06 -6.26 15.82
CA LEU A 30 10.43 -6.99 16.93
C LEU A 30 10.47 -8.50 16.70
N GLU A 31 10.29 -8.96 15.46
CA GLU A 31 10.41 -10.38 15.07
C GLU A 31 11.83 -10.95 15.23
N ARG A 32 12.86 -10.10 15.15
CA ARG A 32 14.25 -10.50 15.47
C ARG A 32 14.51 -10.58 16.97
N GLY A 33 13.55 -10.15 17.79
CA GLY A 33 13.66 -10.05 19.24
C GLY A 33 14.07 -8.65 19.71
N VAL A 34 13.58 -8.29 20.88
CA VAL A 34 13.96 -7.07 21.60
C VAL A 34 15.10 -7.36 22.58
N SER A 35 15.80 -6.32 23.04
CA SER A 35 16.80 -6.48 24.11
C SER A 35 16.15 -7.04 25.38
N ALA A 36 16.94 -7.70 26.23
CA ALA A 36 16.44 -8.22 27.51
C ALA A 36 15.83 -7.11 28.39
N GLU A 37 16.41 -5.90 28.34
CA GLU A 37 15.94 -4.73 29.08
C GLU A 37 14.55 -4.29 28.61
N ILE A 38 14.33 -4.20 27.29
CA ILE A 38 13.03 -3.86 26.71
C ILE A 38 12.01 -4.96 27.00
N ALA A 39 12.40 -6.23 26.84
CA ALA A 39 11.56 -7.37 27.20
C ALA A 39 11.11 -7.31 28.67
N ASP A 40 12.02 -6.99 29.59
CA ASP A 40 11.74 -6.85 31.01
C ASP A 40 10.76 -5.70 31.28
N GLU A 41 10.92 -4.56 30.60
CA GLU A 41 10.02 -3.40 30.70
C GLU A 41 8.61 -3.74 30.19
N LEU A 42 8.51 -4.44 29.05
CA LEU A 42 7.22 -4.92 28.50
C LEU A 42 6.55 -5.92 29.46
N TRP A 43 7.29 -6.87 30.02
CA TRP A 43 6.75 -7.82 31.00
C TRP A 43 6.30 -7.12 32.29
N GLN A 44 7.00 -6.09 32.76
CA GLN A 44 6.56 -5.27 33.90
C GLN A 44 5.25 -4.53 33.61
N ALA A 45 5.02 -4.13 32.36
CA ALA A 45 3.76 -3.52 31.94
C ALA A 45 2.60 -4.53 31.98
N VAL A 46 2.83 -5.75 31.51
CA VAL A 46 1.86 -6.86 31.63
C VAL A 46 1.60 -7.21 33.11
N GLU A 47 2.64 -7.31 33.94
CA GLU A 47 2.53 -7.63 35.38
C GLU A 47 1.61 -6.65 36.12
N ARG A 48 1.68 -5.37 35.73
CA ARG A 48 0.95 -4.26 36.36
C ARG A 48 -0.42 -4.01 35.72
N ASP A 49 -0.88 -4.89 34.83
CA ASP A 49 -2.11 -4.73 34.04
C ASP A 49 -2.18 -3.34 33.38
N ALA A 50 -1.05 -2.85 32.86
CA ALA A 50 -0.99 -1.58 32.14
C ALA A 50 -1.37 -1.76 30.66
N VAL A 51 -1.05 -2.92 30.09
CA VAL A 51 -1.35 -3.32 28.70
C VAL A 51 -1.82 -4.77 28.71
N PHE A 52 -2.75 -5.12 27.81
CA PHE A 52 -3.08 -6.52 27.54
C PHE A 52 -2.24 -7.03 26.38
N VAL A 53 -1.74 -8.26 26.51
CA VAL A 53 -0.83 -8.85 25.52
C VAL A 53 -1.44 -8.98 24.12
N ASP A 54 -2.76 -9.04 23.99
CA ASP A 54 -3.46 -9.16 22.70
C ASP A 54 -4.00 -7.83 22.15
N ASP A 55 -3.97 -6.74 22.93
CA ASP A 55 -4.44 -5.42 22.47
C ASP A 55 -3.50 -4.81 21.43
N ASP A 56 -2.22 -5.19 21.50
CA ASP A 56 -1.17 -4.69 20.63
C ASP A 56 -0.40 -5.87 20.00
N ILE A 57 -0.72 -6.16 18.74
CA ILE A 57 0.29 -5.86 17.72
C ILE A 57 1.73 -6.35 17.99
N SER A 58 2.54 -5.31 18.06
CA SER A 58 3.95 -5.21 18.31
C SER A 58 4.32 -5.76 19.69
N LEU A 59 3.49 -5.54 20.72
CA LEU A 59 3.73 -6.09 22.06
C LEU A 59 3.77 -7.62 22.03
N CYS A 60 2.77 -8.24 21.41
CA CYS A 60 2.65 -9.69 21.32
C CYS A 60 3.84 -10.31 20.59
N ILE A 61 4.28 -9.70 19.48
CA ILE A 61 5.48 -10.11 18.74
C ILE A 61 6.72 -9.99 19.62
N ALA A 62 6.96 -8.83 20.23
CA ALA A 62 8.13 -8.59 21.07
C ALA A 62 8.24 -9.63 22.21
N LEU A 63 7.13 -9.92 22.89
CA LEU A 63 7.08 -10.89 23.98
C LEU A 63 7.22 -12.34 23.48
N THR A 64 6.76 -12.65 22.27
CA THR A 64 6.92 -13.98 21.65
C THR A 64 8.38 -14.33 21.41
N HIS A 65 9.28 -13.34 21.28
CA HIS A 65 10.72 -13.53 21.13
C HIS A 65 11.53 -13.27 22.42
N ALA A 66 10.95 -12.61 23.43
CA ALA A 66 11.57 -12.36 24.73
C ALA A 66 11.87 -13.66 25.51
N PRO A 67 12.87 -13.71 26.42
CA PRO A 67 13.10 -14.88 27.27
C PRO A 67 11.83 -15.27 28.04
N MET A 68 11.55 -16.58 28.13
CA MET A 68 10.35 -17.10 28.77
C MET A 68 10.74 -18.06 29.89
N ASP A 69 10.34 -17.73 31.12
CA ASP A 69 10.60 -18.52 32.32
C ASP A 69 9.28 -18.89 33.04
N ALA A 70 9.38 -19.65 34.13
CA ALA A 70 8.21 -20.08 34.90
C ALA A 70 7.44 -18.92 35.55
N ALA A 71 8.10 -17.81 35.89
CA ALA A 71 7.46 -16.65 36.49
C ALA A 71 6.62 -15.90 35.43
N ARG A 72 7.16 -15.72 34.22
CA ARG A 72 6.46 -15.11 33.08
C ARG A 72 5.30 -15.98 32.60
N ALA A 73 5.50 -17.29 32.53
CA ALA A 73 4.42 -18.24 32.25
C ALA A 73 3.28 -18.12 33.28
N THR A 74 3.62 -18.04 34.57
CA THR A 74 2.64 -17.84 35.65
C THR A 74 1.89 -16.52 35.51
N MET A 75 2.60 -15.44 35.21
CA MET A 75 1.99 -14.14 34.99
C MET A 75 1.05 -14.13 33.79
N LEU A 76 1.47 -14.72 32.66
CA LEU A 76 0.66 -14.79 31.44
C LEU A 76 -0.67 -15.51 31.69
N VAL A 77 -0.66 -16.67 32.37
CA VAL A 77 -1.92 -17.37 32.70
C VAL A 77 -2.79 -16.61 33.69
N GLU A 78 -2.20 -15.88 34.64
CA GLU A 78 -2.97 -15.01 35.55
C GLU A 78 -3.62 -13.83 34.83
N HIS A 79 -2.94 -13.30 33.82
CA HIS A 79 -3.44 -12.23 32.98
C HIS A 79 -4.58 -12.74 32.07
N LEU A 80 -4.42 -13.92 31.44
CA LEU A 80 -5.49 -14.60 30.70
C LEU A 80 -6.74 -14.87 31.56
N ALA A 81 -6.56 -15.15 32.86
CA ALA A 81 -7.68 -15.39 33.78
C ALA A 81 -8.48 -14.12 34.10
N ARG A 82 -7.90 -12.93 33.95
CA ARG A 82 -8.53 -11.64 34.24
C ARG A 82 -9.02 -10.90 33.00
N ALA A 83 -8.54 -11.29 31.83
CA ALA A 83 -8.79 -10.59 30.58
C ALA A 83 -10.23 -10.73 30.10
N THR A 84 -10.76 -9.62 29.58
CA THR A 84 -12.03 -9.59 28.86
C THR A 84 -11.76 -9.85 27.39
N PRO A 85 -12.57 -10.69 26.72
CA PRO A 85 -12.40 -10.94 25.30
C PRO A 85 -12.70 -9.65 24.52
N GLU A 86 -11.70 -9.13 23.82
CA GLU A 86 -11.89 -8.17 22.75
C GLU A 86 -11.96 -8.93 21.41
N SER A 87 -12.58 -8.33 20.39
CA SER A 87 -12.65 -8.95 19.07
C SER A 87 -11.26 -8.95 18.44
N ALA A 88 -10.52 -10.06 18.58
CA ALA A 88 -9.21 -10.21 17.97
C ALA A 88 -9.31 -10.28 16.44
N HIS A 89 -8.59 -9.39 15.76
CA HIS A 89 -8.31 -9.51 14.33
C HIS A 89 -7.31 -10.66 14.10
N LEU A 90 -7.47 -11.46 13.04
CA LEU A 90 -6.63 -12.63 12.74
C LEU A 90 -6.60 -13.68 13.87
N ALA A 91 -7.78 -14.13 14.30
CA ALA A 91 -7.91 -15.07 15.40
C ALA A 91 -7.79 -16.54 14.94
N VAL A 92 -7.04 -17.36 15.69
CA VAL A 92 -7.01 -18.83 15.52
C VAL A 92 -8.31 -19.43 16.03
N LEU A 93 -8.77 -18.97 17.20
CA LEU A 93 -10.07 -19.27 17.79
C LEU A 93 -10.76 -17.95 18.13
N PRO A 94 -12.09 -17.92 18.38
CA PRO A 94 -12.75 -16.69 18.79
C PRO A 94 -12.05 -16.05 20.00
N CYS A 95 -11.62 -14.80 19.86
CA CYS A 95 -10.87 -14.04 20.88
C CYS A 95 -9.49 -14.64 21.25
N TRP A 96 -8.87 -15.41 20.36
CA TRP A 96 -7.53 -15.98 20.54
C TRP A 96 -6.70 -15.70 19.28
N SER A 97 -5.91 -14.64 19.28
CA SER A 97 -5.08 -14.27 18.11
C SER A 97 -3.99 -15.31 17.82
N VAL A 98 -3.50 -15.33 16.57
CA VAL A 98 -2.35 -16.19 16.21
C VAL A 98 -1.09 -15.84 17.01
N ARG A 99 -0.93 -14.57 17.41
CA ARG A 99 0.23 -14.12 18.19
C ARG A 99 0.12 -14.55 19.64
N LEU A 100 -1.06 -14.41 20.23
CA LEU A 100 -1.34 -14.91 21.56
C LEU A 100 -1.13 -16.43 21.62
N ASP A 101 -1.58 -17.16 20.59
CA ASP A 101 -1.33 -18.59 20.46
C ASP A 101 0.16 -18.92 20.46
N ALA A 102 0.97 -18.21 19.66
CA ALA A 102 2.42 -18.41 19.61
C ALA A 102 3.11 -18.13 20.96
N LEU A 103 2.73 -17.04 21.63
CA LEU A 103 3.24 -16.66 22.95
C LEU A 103 2.89 -17.70 24.01
N VAL A 104 1.62 -18.13 24.08
CA VAL A 104 1.14 -19.11 25.07
C VAL A 104 1.73 -20.49 24.79
N HIS A 105 1.85 -20.89 23.52
CA HIS A 105 2.52 -22.14 23.15
C HIS A 105 3.95 -22.19 23.68
N ARG A 106 4.72 -21.12 23.47
CA ARG A 106 6.09 -21.01 23.99
C ARG A 106 6.14 -20.98 25.52
N ALA A 107 5.22 -20.27 26.17
CA ALA A 107 5.12 -20.21 27.63
C ALA A 107 4.79 -21.58 28.24
N TYR A 108 3.86 -22.32 27.62
CA TYR A 108 3.48 -23.66 28.05
C TYR A 108 4.62 -24.67 27.84
N GLU A 109 5.35 -24.58 26.71
CA GLU A 109 6.54 -25.40 26.44
C GLU A 109 7.64 -25.17 27.50
N ALA A 110 7.85 -23.92 27.92
CA ALA A 110 8.83 -23.57 28.95
C ALA A 110 8.40 -23.97 30.38
N SER A 111 7.12 -23.83 30.71
CA SER A 111 6.59 -24.14 32.04
C SER A 111 5.08 -24.48 31.97
N PRO A 112 4.70 -25.77 31.90
CA PRO A 112 3.30 -26.17 31.76
C PRO A 112 2.51 -26.13 33.08
N GLU A 113 3.18 -26.34 34.22
CA GLU A 113 2.55 -26.44 35.55
C GLU A 113 1.66 -25.24 35.93
N PRO A 114 2.06 -23.97 35.69
CA PRO A 114 1.22 -22.80 36.00
C PRO A 114 -0.11 -22.80 35.24
N PHE A 115 -0.09 -23.25 33.98
CA PHE A 115 -1.27 -23.34 33.13
C PHE A 115 -2.19 -24.47 33.58
N GLU A 116 -1.65 -25.66 33.84
CA GLU A 116 -2.41 -26.82 34.30
C GLU A 116 -3.13 -26.55 35.64
N THR A 117 -2.42 -25.91 36.58
CA THR A 117 -2.97 -25.58 37.90
C THR A 117 -4.10 -24.54 37.84
N ARG A 118 -4.09 -23.65 36.83
CA ARG A 118 -5.03 -22.53 36.71
C ARG A 118 -6.08 -22.71 35.61
N ALA A 119 -6.00 -23.77 34.79
CA ALA A 119 -6.87 -23.99 33.63
C ALA A 119 -8.37 -23.90 33.97
N ALA A 120 -8.78 -24.44 35.13
CA ALA A 120 -10.17 -24.41 35.58
C ALA A 120 -10.71 -22.99 35.90
N ARG A 121 -9.82 -22.03 36.16
CA ARG A 121 -10.15 -20.63 36.46
C ARG A 121 -10.15 -19.74 35.21
N LEU A 122 -9.67 -20.24 34.08
CA LEU A 122 -9.65 -19.47 32.85
C LEU A 122 -11.08 -19.27 32.31
N PRO A 123 -11.36 -18.10 31.71
CA PRO A 123 -12.59 -17.90 30.94
C PRO A 123 -12.63 -18.87 29.76
N THR A 124 -13.84 -19.12 29.23
CA THR A 124 -14.08 -20.15 28.21
C THR A 124 -13.16 -20.00 26.98
N TRP A 125 -13.04 -18.79 26.43
CA TRP A 125 -12.19 -18.52 25.26
C TRP A 125 -10.71 -18.88 25.51
N ALA A 126 -10.15 -18.50 26.67
CA ALA A 126 -8.77 -18.77 27.03
C ALA A 126 -8.56 -20.26 27.35
N ARG A 127 -9.59 -20.94 27.88
CA ARG A 127 -9.56 -22.39 28.08
C ARG A 127 -9.49 -23.13 26.75
N HIS A 128 -10.20 -22.66 25.72
CA HIS A 128 -10.15 -23.25 24.38
C HIS A 128 -8.78 -23.02 23.74
N GLY A 129 -8.23 -21.80 23.85
CA GLY A 129 -6.87 -21.50 23.42
C GLY A 129 -5.80 -22.37 24.10
N LEU A 130 -5.89 -22.53 25.43
CA LEU A 130 -4.99 -23.41 26.16
C LEU A 130 -5.17 -24.88 25.75
N ALA A 131 -6.40 -25.34 25.53
CA ALA A 131 -6.67 -26.70 25.07
C ALA A 131 -6.07 -26.98 23.68
N LEU A 132 -6.11 -26.01 22.77
CA LEU A 132 -5.42 -26.08 21.48
C LEU A 132 -3.90 -26.25 21.67
N VAL A 133 -3.29 -25.43 22.52
CA VAL A 133 -1.85 -25.54 22.85
C VAL A 133 -1.51 -26.89 23.48
N GLN A 134 -2.33 -27.38 24.41
CA GLN A 134 -2.14 -28.68 25.06
C GLN A 134 -2.20 -29.84 24.06
N ARG A 135 -3.16 -29.83 23.13
CA ARG A 135 -3.26 -30.85 22.06
C ARG A 135 -2.04 -30.84 21.16
N ARG A 136 -1.55 -29.66 20.78
CA ARG A 136 -0.30 -29.53 20.01
C ARG A 136 0.92 -30.07 20.76
N GLN A 137 0.89 -30.11 22.08
CA GLN A 137 1.93 -30.68 22.94
C GLN A 137 1.68 -32.16 23.29
N GLY A 138 0.80 -32.85 22.53
CA GLY A 138 0.49 -34.27 22.71
C GLY A 138 -0.28 -34.59 23.99
N LYS A 139 -0.83 -33.59 24.69
CA LYS A 139 -1.63 -33.80 25.89
C LYS A 139 -3.05 -34.22 25.56
N GLN A 140 -3.68 -34.94 26.47
CA GLN A 140 -5.11 -35.22 26.40
C GLN A 140 -5.90 -34.03 26.95
N VAL A 141 -6.99 -33.68 26.28
CA VAL A 141 -7.96 -32.69 26.74
C VAL A 141 -9.35 -33.35 26.74
N PRO A 142 -10.31 -32.88 27.56
CA PRO A 142 -11.67 -33.41 27.54
C PRO A 142 -12.30 -33.35 26.14
N ALA A 143 -12.97 -34.42 25.72
CA ALA A 143 -13.53 -34.55 24.37
C ALA A 143 -14.49 -33.40 23.99
N GLU A 144 -15.31 -32.95 24.95
CA GLU A 144 -16.20 -31.80 24.76
C GLU A 144 -15.44 -30.52 24.40
N ILE A 145 -14.34 -30.22 25.11
CA ILE A 145 -13.50 -29.05 24.84
C ILE A 145 -12.76 -29.22 23.51
N ALA A 146 -12.25 -30.42 23.21
CA ALA A 146 -11.57 -30.69 21.94
C ALA A 146 -12.49 -30.42 20.74
N ARG A 147 -13.76 -30.86 20.84
CA ARG A 147 -14.81 -30.57 19.86
C ARG A 147 -15.09 -29.07 19.74
N GLU A 148 -15.24 -28.35 20.85
CA GLU A 148 -15.48 -26.90 20.82
C GLU A 148 -14.30 -26.12 20.20
N VAL A 149 -13.07 -26.57 20.45
CA VAL A 149 -11.87 -26.00 19.80
C VAL A 149 -11.88 -26.27 18.30
N ALA A 150 -12.17 -27.49 17.86
CA ALA A 150 -12.27 -27.81 16.43
C ALA A 150 -13.35 -26.95 15.73
N LEU A 151 -14.54 -26.80 16.33
CA LEU A 151 -15.58 -25.91 15.80
C LEU A 151 -15.16 -24.44 15.82
N GLY A 152 -14.42 -24.01 16.85
CA GLY A 152 -13.84 -22.68 16.94
C GLY A 152 -12.85 -22.38 15.80
N LEU A 153 -12.00 -23.35 15.44
CA LEU A 153 -11.07 -23.23 14.30
C LEU A 153 -11.85 -23.02 13.00
N ALA A 154 -12.87 -23.85 12.77
CA ALA A 154 -13.77 -23.73 11.62
C ALA A 154 -14.47 -22.36 11.57
N SER A 155 -15.01 -21.87 12.68
CA SER A 155 -15.72 -20.59 12.71
C SER A 155 -14.80 -19.38 12.55
N SER A 156 -13.56 -19.44 13.03
CA SER A 156 -12.60 -18.34 12.95
C SER A 156 -11.90 -18.23 11.60
N PHE A 157 -11.69 -19.34 10.90
CA PHE A 157 -10.91 -19.32 9.64
C PHE A 157 -11.44 -18.38 8.56
N PRO A 158 -12.75 -18.35 8.29
CA PRO A 158 -13.29 -17.44 7.30
C PRO A 158 -12.97 -15.97 7.62
N CYS A 159 -12.96 -15.57 8.89
CA CYS A 159 -12.70 -14.20 9.37
C CYS A 159 -11.23 -13.73 9.19
N GLY A 160 -10.48 -14.32 8.26
CA GLY A 160 -9.05 -14.09 8.12
C GLY A 160 -8.27 -14.75 9.24
N GLY A 161 -8.62 -15.99 9.61
CA GLY A 161 -7.98 -16.73 10.69
C GLY A 161 -6.49 -17.04 10.42
N PRO A 162 -5.98 -18.23 10.76
CA PRO A 162 -4.53 -18.48 10.72
C PRO A 162 -3.92 -18.66 9.31
N PHE A 163 -4.50 -18.05 8.28
CA PHE A 163 -4.03 -18.17 6.90
C PHE A 163 -2.57 -17.71 6.75
N GLY A 164 -1.72 -18.55 6.16
CA GLY A 164 -0.29 -18.33 5.99
C GLY A 164 0.56 -18.65 7.24
N TRP A 165 -0.06 -18.96 8.38
CA TRP A 165 0.68 -19.24 9.61
C TRP A 165 1.09 -20.70 9.73
N THR A 166 2.25 -20.91 10.34
CA THR A 166 2.83 -22.24 10.59
C THR A 166 2.73 -22.61 12.06
N PHE A 167 2.00 -23.68 12.38
CA PHE A 167 1.85 -24.20 13.74
C PHE A 167 2.78 -25.38 13.96
N ARG A 168 3.52 -25.36 15.06
CA ARG A 168 4.32 -26.50 15.54
C ARG A 168 3.47 -27.40 16.43
N TYR A 169 3.56 -28.71 16.28
CA TYR A 169 2.85 -29.68 17.11
C TYR A 169 3.61 -31.01 17.19
N LEU A 170 3.26 -31.85 18.16
CA LEU A 170 3.79 -33.19 18.32
C LEU A 170 2.87 -34.21 17.67
N ASP A 171 3.39 -34.93 16.67
CA ASP A 171 2.75 -36.09 16.06
C ASP A 171 3.52 -37.35 16.46
N GLU A 172 2.86 -38.27 17.18
CA GLU A 172 3.50 -39.47 17.75
C GLU A 172 4.82 -39.18 18.52
N GLY A 173 4.88 -38.01 19.18
CA GLY A 173 6.05 -37.56 19.94
C GLY A 173 7.17 -36.94 19.09
N ARG A 174 6.99 -36.78 17.78
CA ARG A 174 7.91 -36.04 16.89
C ARG A 174 7.36 -34.65 16.62
N GLU A 175 8.22 -33.64 16.72
CA GLU A 175 7.85 -32.28 16.33
C GLU A 175 7.64 -32.21 14.82
N THR A 176 6.50 -31.68 14.43
CA THR A 176 6.10 -31.41 13.04
C THR A 176 5.47 -30.04 12.97
N SER A 177 5.37 -29.49 11.76
CA SER A 177 4.71 -28.24 11.50
C SER A 177 3.63 -28.37 10.41
N ILE A 178 2.63 -27.51 10.49
CA ILE A 178 1.61 -27.35 9.43
C ILE A 178 1.43 -25.88 9.13
N THR A 179 1.56 -25.51 7.86
CA THR A 179 1.26 -24.18 7.36
C THR A 179 -0.18 -24.17 6.85
N VAL A 180 -1.02 -23.31 7.43
CA VAL A 180 -2.44 -23.23 7.05
C VAL A 180 -2.60 -22.35 5.81
N ALA A 181 -2.58 -22.97 4.63
CA ALA A 181 -2.75 -22.28 3.35
C ALA A 181 -4.21 -22.29 2.84
N GLY A 182 -5.11 -23.00 3.52
CA GLY A 182 -6.47 -23.25 3.04
C GLY A 182 -7.32 -24.03 4.05
N VAL A 183 -8.58 -24.27 3.69
CA VAL A 183 -9.53 -25.04 4.51
C VAL A 183 -9.04 -26.47 4.75
N ASP A 184 -8.37 -27.07 3.77
CA ASP A 184 -7.90 -28.45 3.87
C ASP A 184 -6.73 -28.55 4.87
N GLU A 185 -5.77 -27.62 4.84
CA GLU A 185 -4.71 -27.52 5.85
C GLU A 185 -5.29 -27.21 7.24
N LEU A 186 -6.30 -26.33 7.33
CA LEU A 186 -6.97 -26.06 8.59
C LEU A 186 -7.69 -27.31 9.13
N ARG A 187 -8.38 -28.06 8.26
CA ARG A 187 -9.05 -29.31 8.65
C ARG A 187 -8.02 -30.33 9.14
N ARG A 188 -6.90 -30.48 8.43
CA ARG A 188 -5.75 -31.30 8.89
C ARG A 188 -5.15 -30.82 10.21
N PHE A 189 -5.15 -29.51 10.46
CA PHE A 189 -4.73 -28.98 11.76
C PHE A 189 -5.76 -29.30 12.86
N ALA A 190 -7.05 -29.23 12.54
CA ALA A 190 -8.12 -29.54 13.48
C ALA A 190 -8.20 -31.03 13.84
N THR A 191 -7.80 -31.96 12.96
CA THR A 191 -7.75 -33.39 13.29
C THR A 191 -6.74 -33.71 14.41
N ILE A 192 -5.71 -32.88 14.58
CA ILE A 192 -4.77 -32.95 15.72
C ILE A 192 -5.51 -32.68 17.03
N VAL A 193 -6.48 -31.77 17.00
CA VAL A 193 -7.30 -31.42 18.16
C VAL A 193 -8.35 -32.51 18.40
N ASP A 194 -9.20 -32.75 17.40
CA ASP A 194 -10.30 -33.71 17.43
C ASP A 194 -10.64 -34.23 16.02
N ALA A 195 -10.15 -35.42 15.69
CA ALA A 195 -10.38 -36.05 14.38
C ALA A 195 -11.86 -36.31 14.09
N GLU A 196 -12.64 -36.73 15.10
CA GLU A 196 -14.06 -37.03 14.92
C GLU A 196 -14.84 -35.79 14.50
N THR A 197 -14.65 -34.66 15.19
CA THR A 197 -15.33 -33.41 14.82
C THR A 197 -14.81 -32.83 13.51
N ALA A 198 -13.50 -32.87 13.25
CA ALA A 198 -12.92 -32.32 12.03
C ALA A 198 -13.40 -33.03 10.75
N GLU A 199 -13.77 -34.31 10.85
CA GLU A 199 -14.37 -35.10 9.77
C GLU A 199 -15.91 -35.11 9.81
N SER A 200 -16.52 -34.49 10.83
CA SER A 200 -17.97 -34.48 11.03
C SER A 200 -18.70 -33.42 10.21
N VAL A 201 -20.01 -33.60 10.08
CA VAL A 201 -20.95 -32.60 9.54
C VAL A 201 -20.89 -31.29 10.34
N ALA A 202 -20.64 -31.34 11.65
CA ALA A 202 -20.60 -30.15 12.50
C ALA A 202 -19.47 -29.17 12.11
N TRP A 203 -18.36 -29.68 11.57
CA TRP A 203 -17.30 -28.83 11.00
C TRP A 203 -17.79 -28.01 9.81
N SER A 204 -18.44 -28.67 8.86
CA SER A 204 -19.02 -28.01 7.69
C SER A 204 -20.13 -27.03 8.08
N GLU A 205 -20.95 -27.36 9.07
CA GLU A 205 -21.97 -26.46 9.63
C GLU A 205 -21.35 -25.21 10.30
N ALA A 206 -20.22 -25.35 11.00
CA ALA A 206 -19.53 -24.23 11.62
C ALA A 206 -18.96 -23.26 10.58
N LEU A 207 -18.37 -23.79 9.49
CA LEU A 207 -17.95 -22.99 8.35
C LEU A 207 -19.13 -22.32 7.64
N ALA A 208 -20.20 -23.07 7.36
CA ALA A 208 -21.41 -22.56 6.73
C ALA A 208 -22.07 -21.45 7.55
N ARG A 209 -22.08 -21.56 8.88
CA ARG A 209 -22.57 -20.50 9.77
C ARG A 209 -21.76 -19.21 9.63
N SER A 210 -20.44 -19.29 9.55
CA SER A 210 -19.61 -18.10 9.31
C SER A 210 -19.89 -17.48 7.94
N VAL A 211 -20.21 -18.29 6.93
CA VAL A 211 -20.69 -17.78 5.64
C VAL A 211 -22.04 -17.10 5.80
N ASP A 212 -23.02 -17.72 6.45
CA ASP A 212 -24.36 -17.16 6.68
C ASP A 212 -24.33 -15.84 7.46
N GLU A 213 -23.43 -15.73 8.45
CA GLU A 213 -23.18 -14.50 9.22
C GLU A 213 -22.40 -13.43 8.42
N ASN A 214 -22.06 -13.70 7.16
CA ASN A 214 -21.19 -12.88 6.31
C ASN A 214 -19.83 -12.57 6.97
N ARG A 215 -19.31 -13.52 7.76
CA ARG A 215 -18.08 -13.41 8.55
C ARG A 215 -16.91 -14.10 7.87
N TRP A 216 -16.56 -13.63 6.67
CA TRP A 216 -15.45 -14.19 5.90
C TRP A 216 -14.55 -13.12 5.22
N HIS A 217 -13.37 -13.48 4.70
CA HIS A 217 -12.40 -12.52 4.16
C HIS A 217 -12.18 -12.66 2.65
N THR A 218 -11.98 -13.88 2.15
CA THR A 218 -11.79 -14.16 0.71
C THR A 218 -12.71 -15.30 0.26
N ILE A 219 -13.03 -15.37 -1.04
CA ILE A 219 -13.83 -16.48 -1.58
C ILE A 219 -12.99 -17.77 -1.50
N THR A 220 -11.68 -17.68 -1.76
CA THR A 220 -10.77 -18.82 -1.68
C THR A 220 -10.79 -19.51 -0.31
N SER A 221 -10.86 -18.74 0.79
CA SER A 221 -10.84 -19.32 2.14
C SER A 221 -12.12 -20.06 2.52
N ILE A 222 -13.21 -19.91 1.77
CA ILE A 222 -14.47 -20.62 2.02
C ILE A 222 -15.02 -21.31 0.77
N ALA A 223 -14.22 -21.42 -0.28
CA ALA A 223 -14.65 -21.97 -1.56
C ALA A 223 -15.32 -23.35 -1.43
N PRO A 224 -14.81 -24.32 -0.61
CA PRO A 224 -15.49 -25.60 -0.43
C PRO A 224 -16.94 -25.47 0.05
N VAL A 225 -17.19 -24.54 0.99
CA VAL A 225 -18.51 -24.30 1.57
C VAL A 225 -19.42 -23.61 0.56
N LEU A 226 -18.90 -22.59 -0.12
CA LEU A 226 -19.65 -21.85 -1.15
C LEU A 226 -20.04 -22.73 -2.35
N ARG A 227 -19.23 -23.76 -2.68
CA ARG A 227 -19.55 -24.73 -3.73
C ARG A 227 -20.77 -25.58 -3.39
N GLU A 228 -20.97 -25.89 -2.12
CA GLU A 228 -22.06 -26.76 -1.65
C GLU A 228 -23.36 -25.98 -1.38
N LEU A 229 -23.29 -24.64 -1.30
CA LEU A 229 -24.49 -23.84 -1.07
C LEU A 229 -25.50 -23.96 -2.24
N PRO A 230 -26.81 -23.96 -1.94
CA PRO A 230 -27.83 -23.71 -2.95
C PRO A 230 -27.52 -22.38 -3.67
N LEU A 231 -27.70 -22.35 -5.00
CA LEU A 231 -27.33 -21.20 -5.82
C LEU A 231 -27.89 -19.88 -5.29
N GLN A 232 -29.16 -19.85 -4.88
CA GLN A 232 -29.78 -18.66 -4.29
C GLN A 232 -28.99 -18.12 -3.08
N ARG A 233 -28.59 -19.01 -2.16
CA ARG A 233 -27.84 -18.65 -0.95
C ARG A 233 -26.43 -18.18 -1.30
N LEU A 234 -25.78 -18.83 -2.25
CA LEU A 234 -24.49 -18.35 -2.77
C LEU A 234 -24.61 -16.91 -3.30
N VAL A 235 -25.65 -16.64 -4.10
CA VAL A 235 -25.86 -15.33 -4.72
C VAL A 235 -26.17 -14.26 -3.68
N GLU A 236 -26.97 -14.57 -2.66
CA GLU A 236 -27.20 -13.69 -1.51
C GLU A 236 -25.86 -13.30 -0.84
N GLN A 237 -24.96 -14.26 -0.65
CA GLN A 237 -23.65 -14.04 -0.02
C GLN A 237 -22.70 -13.19 -0.90
N LEU A 238 -22.63 -13.48 -2.20
CA LEU A 238 -21.84 -12.67 -3.13
C LEU A 238 -22.39 -11.25 -3.28
N GLY A 239 -23.72 -11.09 -3.26
CA GLY A 239 -24.38 -9.79 -3.33
C GLY A 239 -24.15 -8.92 -2.09
N ALA A 240 -24.21 -9.51 -0.89
CA ALA A 240 -24.01 -8.79 0.38
C ALA A 240 -22.62 -8.14 0.50
N ARG A 241 -21.60 -8.73 -0.14
CA ARG A 241 -20.22 -8.21 -0.15
C ARG A 241 -19.97 -7.02 -1.07
N HIS A 242 -20.91 -6.73 -1.95
CA HIS A 242 -20.78 -5.72 -3.00
C HIS A 242 -21.68 -4.50 -2.77
N SER A 243 -22.23 -4.32 -1.56
CA SER A 243 -23.08 -3.17 -1.25
C SER A 243 -22.23 -1.88 -1.19
N PRO A 244 -22.57 -0.84 -1.98
CA PRO A 244 -21.86 0.46 -1.98
C PRO A 244 -21.80 1.15 -0.60
N SER A 245 -22.72 0.81 0.31
CA SER A 245 -22.72 1.34 1.69
C SER A 245 -21.53 0.86 2.52
N ASP A 246 -20.87 -0.23 2.10
CA ASP A 246 -19.72 -0.77 2.83
C ASP A 246 -18.42 -0.04 2.48
N GLU A 247 -18.24 0.49 1.27
CA GLU A 247 -17.08 1.35 0.95
C GLU A 247 -17.01 2.57 1.90
N GLN A 248 -18.16 3.15 2.24
CA GLN A 248 -18.26 4.27 3.16
C GLN A 248 -18.10 3.86 4.64
N ARG A 249 -18.58 2.67 5.05
CA ARG A 249 -18.33 2.11 6.40
C ARG A 249 -16.92 1.55 6.59
N LEU A 250 -16.24 1.20 5.51
CA LEU A 250 -14.88 0.65 5.50
C LEU A 250 -13.83 1.77 5.49
N ALA A 251 -14.12 2.93 4.88
CA ALA A 251 -13.32 4.14 5.05
C ALA A 251 -13.21 4.58 6.52
N ASP A 252 -14.28 4.39 7.31
CA ASP A 252 -14.31 4.67 8.75
C ASP A 252 -13.56 3.63 9.62
N ARG A 253 -13.13 2.50 9.06
CA ARG A 253 -12.41 1.42 9.79
C ARG A 253 -10.94 1.29 9.38
N SER A 254 -10.30 2.42 9.08
CA SER A 254 -8.91 2.55 8.60
C SER A 254 -7.80 2.17 9.60
N VAL A 255 -8.08 1.44 10.69
CA VAL A 255 -7.09 1.15 11.72
C VAL A 255 -6.60 -0.30 11.59
N ILE A 256 -5.46 -0.43 10.91
CA ILE A 256 -4.50 -1.55 10.91
C ILE A 256 -4.79 -2.70 9.91
N GLY A 257 -4.16 -2.63 8.74
CA GLY A 257 -4.00 -3.76 7.80
C GLY A 257 -4.29 -3.47 6.33
N GLY A 258 -4.97 -2.36 6.01
CA GLY A 258 -4.99 -1.75 4.68
C GLY A 258 -5.60 -2.56 3.51
N ARG A 259 -6.18 -3.75 3.73
CA ARG A 259 -6.90 -4.49 2.69
C ARG A 259 -8.34 -4.71 3.10
N THR A 260 -9.23 -3.92 2.52
CA THR A 260 -10.64 -4.26 2.43
C THR A 260 -10.77 -5.66 1.82
N PRO A 261 -11.71 -6.51 2.25
CA PRO A 261 -12.00 -7.76 1.56
C PRO A 261 -12.59 -7.42 0.18
N GLU A 262 -11.72 -7.15 -0.78
CA GLU A 262 -12.10 -6.90 -2.16
C GLU A 262 -12.74 -8.17 -2.72
N PHE A 263 -13.92 -8.02 -3.32
CA PHE A 263 -14.53 -9.08 -4.10
C PHE A 263 -13.58 -9.44 -5.25
N SER A 264 -12.89 -10.57 -5.10
CA SER A 264 -12.00 -11.06 -6.15
C SER A 264 -12.81 -11.72 -7.25
N MET A 265 -12.95 -11.02 -8.38
CA MET A 265 -13.62 -11.56 -9.57
C MET A 265 -13.00 -12.89 -10.03
N ALA A 266 -11.68 -13.04 -9.90
CA ALA A 266 -10.98 -14.27 -10.28
C ALA A 266 -11.39 -15.46 -9.40
N GLU A 267 -11.52 -15.25 -8.08
CA GLU A 267 -11.97 -16.29 -7.15
C GLU A 267 -13.45 -16.64 -7.40
N ALA A 268 -14.29 -15.64 -7.67
CA ALA A 268 -15.71 -15.84 -7.96
C ALA A 268 -15.93 -16.63 -9.27
N VAL A 269 -15.14 -16.33 -10.31
CA VAL A 269 -15.12 -17.12 -11.56
C VAL A 269 -14.71 -18.56 -11.27
N SER A 270 -13.59 -18.77 -10.57
CA SER A 270 -13.12 -20.12 -10.23
C SER A 270 -14.15 -20.92 -9.42
N LEU A 271 -14.86 -20.27 -8.49
CA LEU A 271 -15.95 -20.87 -7.73
C LEU A 271 -17.08 -21.35 -8.67
N LEU A 272 -17.59 -20.48 -9.54
CA LEU A 272 -18.70 -20.82 -10.43
C LEU A 272 -18.31 -21.85 -11.49
N GLU A 273 -17.06 -21.89 -11.95
CA GLU A 273 -16.57 -22.94 -12.87
C GLU A 273 -16.66 -24.34 -12.27
N THR A 274 -16.54 -24.48 -10.94
CA THR A 274 -16.65 -25.76 -10.25
C THR A 274 -18.08 -26.22 -9.97
N ARG A 275 -19.09 -25.39 -10.28
CA ARG A 275 -20.51 -25.67 -10.03
C ARG A 275 -21.23 -26.05 -11.31
N ASP A 276 -22.21 -26.94 -11.23
CA ASP A 276 -23.01 -27.44 -12.37
C ASP A 276 -24.42 -26.80 -12.45
N ASP A 277 -24.60 -25.62 -11.83
CA ASP A 277 -25.88 -24.90 -11.85
C ASP A 277 -26.43 -24.71 -13.27
N ARG A 278 -27.75 -24.85 -13.41
CA ARG A 278 -28.40 -24.73 -14.71
C ARG A 278 -28.33 -23.28 -15.22
N PRO A 279 -28.21 -23.07 -16.54
CA PRO A 279 -28.19 -21.72 -17.12
C PRO A 279 -29.41 -20.89 -16.74
N GLU A 280 -30.60 -21.50 -16.71
CA GLU A 280 -31.85 -20.82 -16.37
C GLU A 280 -31.87 -20.32 -14.92
N ASP A 281 -31.31 -21.11 -13.99
CA ASP A 281 -31.25 -20.76 -12.57
C ASP A 281 -30.28 -19.59 -12.34
N LEU A 282 -29.15 -19.58 -13.07
CA LEU A 282 -28.20 -18.47 -13.05
C LEU A 282 -28.82 -17.15 -13.56
N VAL A 283 -29.62 -17.21 -14.64
CA VAL A 283 -30.37 -16.03 -15.14
C VAL A 283 -31.36 -15.54 -14.08
N ALA A 284 -32.15 -16.44 -13.49
CA ALA A 284 -33.15 -16.07 -12.48
C ALA A 284 -32.51 -15.36 -11.28
N GLN A 285 -31.33 -15.82 -10.84
CA GLN A 285 -30.60 -15.17 -9.74
C GLN A 285 -29.98 -13.84 -10.13
N ALA A 286 -29.46 -13.69 -11.35
CA ALA A 286 -28.99 -12.40 -11.86
C ALA A 286 -30.13 -11.37 -11.94
N GLU A 287 -31.32 -11.78 -12.38
CA GLU A 287 -32.53 -10.94 -12.37
C GLU A 287 -32.94 -10.55 -10.95
N HIS A 288 -32.90 -11.51 -10.02
CA HIS A 288 -33.19 -11.25 -8.61
C HIS A 288 -32.26 -10.18 -8.03
N LEU A 289 -30.93 -10.32 -8.22
CA LEU A 289 -29.96 -9.32 -7.78
C LEU A 289 -30.21 -7.95 -8.43
N THR A 290 -30.48 -7.91 -9.73
CA THR A 290 -30.76 -6.64 -10.43
C THR A 290 -31.95 -5.90 -9.80
N ASN A 291 -33.03 -6.62 -9.50
CA ASN A 291 -34.24 -6.06 -8.90
C ASN A 291 -34.04 -5.67 -7.42
N ALA A 292 -33.18 -6.38 -6.70
CA ALA A 292 -32.82 -6.08 -5.32
C ALA A 292 -31.79 -4.93 -5.18
N HIS A 293 -31.39 -4.30 -6.30
CA HIS A 293 -30.25 -3.38 -6.36
C HIS A 293 -28.94 -3.99 -5.82
N GLY A 294 -28.78 -5.30 -5.99
CA GLY A 294 -27.56 -6.04 -5.64
C GLY A 294 -26.36 -5.65 -6.51
N GLY A 295 -25.17 -6.07 -6.06
CA GLY A 295 -23.88 -5.72 -6.67
C GLY A 295 -23.81 -5.97 -8.18
N ARG A 296 -23.55 -4.91 -8.96
CA ARG A 296 -23.43 -4.96 -10.44
C ARG A 296 -22.48 -6.04 -10.94
N ALA A 297 -21.38 -6.29 -10.22
CA ALA A 297 -20.41 -7.31 -10.64
C ALA A 297 -20.91 -8.74 -10.43
N ALA A 298 -21.59 -9.04 -9.32
CA ALA A 298 -22.19 -10.35 -9.08
C ALA A 298 -23.28 -10.66 -10.12
N THR A 299 -24.15 -9.68 -10.41
CA THR A 299 -25.16 -9.80 -11.47
C THR A 299 -24.52 -10.09 -12.83
N THR A 300 -23.50 -9.31 -13.20
CA THR A 300 -22.79 -9.46 -14.49
C THR A 300 -22.11 -10.83 -14.58
N LEU A 301 -21.45 -11.26 -13.49
CA LEU A 301 -20.80 -12.57 -13.40
C LEU A 301 -21.78 -13.71 -13.67
N LEU A 302 -22.91 -13.75 -12.94
CA LEU A 302 -23.94 -14.79 -13.12
C LEU A 302 -24.51 -14.80 -14.54
N ALA A 303 -24.80 -13.61 -15.10
CA ALA A 303 -25.31 -13.47 -16.45
C ALA A 303 -24.32 -14.02 -17.49
N VAL A 304 -23.04 -13.66 -17.39
CA VAL A 304 -22.00 -14.16 -18.30
C VAL A 304 -21.83 -15.68 -18.19
N PHE A 305 -21.85 -16.24 -16.98
CA PHE A 305 -21.82 -17.70 -16.78
C PHE A 305 -23.04 -18.40 -17.39
N ALA A 306 -24.23 -17.83 -17.21
CA ALA A 306 -25.45 -18.38 -17.78
C ALA A 306 -25.37 -18.47 -19.32
N ALA A 307 -24.92 -17.38 -19.98
CA ALA A 307 -24.77 -17.40 -21.43
C ALA A 307 -23.64 -18.31 -21.90
N ALA A 308 -22.52 -18.40 -21.16
CA ALA A 308 -21.45 -19.36 -21.46
C ALA A 308 -21.94 -20.82 -21.40
N ARG A 309 -23.03 -21.09 -20.67
CA ARG A 309 -23.71 -22.39 -20.60
C ARG A 309 -24.94 -22.50 -21.51
N GLY A 310 -25.17 -21.53 -22.40
CA GLY A 310 -26.21 -21.60 -23.43
C GLY A 310 -27.53 -20.90 -23.11
N ALA A 311 -27.64 -20.11 -22.03
CA ALA A 311 -28.85 -19.33 -21.76
C ALA A 311 -29.08 -18.27 -22.86
N PRO A 312 -30.29 -18.20 -23.46
CA PRO A 312 -30.61 -17.17 -24.43
C PRO A 312 -30.93 -15.85 -23.71
N VAL A 313 -30.18 -14.80 -24.06
CA VAL A 313 -30.42 -13.39 -23.67
C VAL A 313 -29.93 -13.00 -22.27
N ILE A 314 -28.80 -12.31 -22.24
CA ILE A 314 -28.19 -11.73 -21.02
C ILE A 314 -27.95 -10.22 -21.11
N GLU A 315 -28.31 -9.59 -22.24
CA GLU A 315 -27.88 -8.22 -22.55
C GLU A 315 -28.25 -7.19 -21.48
N ARG A 316 -29.45 -7.33 -20.89
CA ARG A 316 -29.97 -6.41 -19.86
C ARG A 316 -29.33 -6.60 -18.48
N LEU A 317 -28.65 -7.73 -18.27
CA LEU A 317 -28.06 -8.14 -16.99
C LEU A 317 -26.54 -7.94 -16.95
N VAL A 318 -25.91 -7.71 -18.10
CA VAL A 318 -24.46 -7.52 -18.21
C VAL A 318 -24.12 -6.03 -18.16
N SER A 319 -23.37 -5.63 -17.12
CA SER A 319 -22.69 -4.34 -17.12
C SER A 319 -21.36 -4.47 -17.86
N LEU A 320 -21.26 -3.88 -19.04
CA LEU A 320 -20.04 -3.98 -19.86
C LEU A 320 -18.84 -3.27 -19.22
N ASP A 321 -19.06 -2.23 -18.43
CA ASP A 321 -17.97 -1.56 -17.69
C ASP A 321 -17.28 -2.54 -16.73
N VAL A 322 -18.06 -3.29 -15.94
CA VAL A 322 -17.55 -4.38 -15.09
C VAL A 322 -16.78 -5.40 -15.92
N VAL A 323 -17.32 -5.79 -17.08
CA VAL A 323 -16.66 -6.77 -17.95
C VAL A 323 -15.30 -6.26 -18.43
N ALA A 324 -15.21 -5.00 -18.88
CA ALA A 324 -13.95 -4.43 -19.36
C ALA A 324 -12.90 -4.29 -18.25
N ASP A 325 -13.32 -4.16 -16.99
CA ASP A 325 -12.43 -4.11 -15.84
C ASP A 325 -11.89 -5.48 -15.42
N HIS A 326 -12.51 -6.58 -15.86
CA HIS A 326 -12.16 -7.94 -15.47
C HIS A 326 -11.94 -8.86 -16.67
N ARG A 327 -10.66 -9.13 -16.98
CA ARG A 327 -10.25 -9.97 -18.13
C ARG A 327 -10.95 -11.33 -18.23
N LEU A 328 -11.00 -12.10 -17.15
CA LEU A 328 -11.64 -13.43 -17.18
C LEU A 328 -13.11 -13.31 -17.58
N LEU A 329 -13.80 -12.29 -17.08
CA LEU A 329 -15.19 -12.04 -17.39
C LEU A 329 -15.39 -11.60 -18.86
N ALA A 330 -14.47 -10.78 -19.40
CA ALA A 330 -14.46 -10.40 -20.81
C ALA A 330 -14.26 -11.60 -21.73
N GLU A 331 -13.29 -12.47 -21.45
CA GLU A 331 -13.03 -13.69 -22.22
C GLU A 331 -14.24 -14.64 -22.21
N MET A 332 -14.89 -14.78 -21.05
CA MET A 332 -16.11 -15.57 -20.92
C MET A 332 -17.28 -14.97 -21.70
N LEU A 333 -17.49 -13.65 -21.63
CA LEU A 333 -18.54 -12.98 -22.40
C LEU A 333 -18.29 -13.14 -23.91
N ILE A 334 -17.05 -12.98 -24.37
CA ILE A 334 -16.69 -13.16 -25.78
C ILE A 334 -16.99 -14.59 -26.24
N ARG A 335 -16.62 -15.59 -25.43
CA ARG A 335 -16.91 -17.00 -25.72
C ARG A 335 -18.42 -17.24 -25.81
N ALA A 336 -19.20 -16.72 -24.87
CA ALA A 336 -20.65 -16.83 -24.87
C ALA A 336 -21.27 -16.14 -26.10
N ALA A 337 -20.82 -14.93 -26.42
CA ALA A 337 -21.29 -14.15 -27.56
C ALA A 337 -20.99 -14.84 -28.90
N ARG A 338 -19.87 -15.57 -29.04
CA ARG A 338 -19.56 -16.38 -30.24
C ARG A 338 -20.58 -17.50 -30.50
N GLY A 339 -21.30 -17.94 -29.46
CA GLY A 339 -22.38 -18.91 -29.59
C GLY A 339 -23.71 -18.32 -30.08
N LEU A 340 -23.82 -16.99 -30.16
CA LEU A 340 -25.03 -16.29 -30.59
C LEU A 340 -24.99 -15.98 -32.10
N PRO A 341 -26.14 -15.74 -32.75
CA PRO A 341 -26.17 -15.25 -34.13
C PRO A 341 -25.41 -13.93 -34.27
N VAL A 342 -24.60 -13.79 -35.33
CA VAL A 342 -23.77 -12.60 -35.60
C VAL A 342 -24.60 -11.30 -35.56
N ASP A 343 -25.77 -11.29 -36.19
CA ASP A 343 -26.67 -10.12 -36.22
C ASP A 343 -27.22 -9.75 -34.83
N ALA A 344 -27.32 -10.71 -33.90
CA ALA A 344 -27.74 -10.42 -32.54
C ALA A 344 -26.61 -9.70 -31.77
N VAL A 345 -25.38 -10.23 -31.82
CA VAL A 345 -24.20 -9.62 -31.18
C VAL A 345 -23.91 -8.23 -31.76
N ARG A 346 -23.99 -8.09 -33.08
CA ARG A 346 -23.82 -6.81 -33.77
C ARG A 346 -24.83 -5.76 -33.27
N ARG A 347 -26.12 -6.10 -33.23
CA ARG A 347 -27.17 -5.18 -32.72
C ARG A 347 -26.98 -4.84 -31.25
N TRP A 348 -26.44 -5.76 -30.46
CA TRP A 348 -26.08 -5.48 -29.07
C TRP A 348 -24.93 -4.46 -29.02
N ALA A 349 -23.85 -4.67 -29.77
CA ALA A 349 -22.72 -3.73 -29.86
C ALA A 349 -23.17 -2.33 -30.33
N GLU A 350 -23.99 -2.26 -31.38
CA GLU A 350 -24.58 -1.01 -31.90
C GLU A 350 -25.32 -0.19 -30.83
N ARG A 351 -26.06 -0.86 -29.93
CA ARG A 351 -26.76 -0.19 -28.82
C ARG A 351 -25.85 0.15 -27.64
N ALA A 352 -24.79 -0.63 -27.43
CA ALA A 352 -23.94 -0.55 -26.25
C ALA A 352 -22.84 0.50 -26.39
N ILE A 353 -22.15 0.55 -27.54
CA ILE A 353 -21.01 1.44 -27.81
C ILE A 353 -21.34 2.93 -27.53
N PRO A 354 -22.51 3.47 -27.94
CA PRO A 354 -22.85 4.86 -27.64
C PRO A 354 -23.08 5.16 -26.15
N LYS A 355 -23.36 4.13 -25.34
CA LYS A 355 -23.68 4.26 -23.91
C LYS A 355 -22.47 4.02 -23.01
N SER A 356 -21.56 3.15 -23.43
CA SER A 356 -20.35 2.80 -22.70
C SER A 356 -19.26 2.39 -23.68
N SER A 357 -18.05 2.91 -23.47
CA SER A 357 -16.88 2.53 -24.27
C SER A 357 -16.45 1.08 -24.06
N ALA A 358 -16.92 0.42 -22.99
CA ALA A 358 -16.77 -1.02 -22.79
C ALA A 358 -17.63 -1.85 -23.75
N GLY A 359 -18.59 -1.23 -24.45
CA GLY A 359 -19.37 -1.83 -25.54
C GLY A 359 -18.53 -2.55 -26.60
N VAL A 360 -17.31 -2.06 -26.81
CA VAL A 360 -16.32 -2.61 -27.75
C VAL A 360 -15.94 -4.06 -27.46
N VAL A 361 -16.02 -4.54 -26.21
CA VAL A 361 -15.69 -5.94 -25.84
C VAL A 361 -16.50 -6.95 -26.66
N LEU A 362 -17.75 -6.62 -27.01
CA LEU A 362 -18.62 -7.49 -27.81
C LEU A 362 -18.06 -7.76 -29.22
N LEU A 363 -17.27 -6.84 -29.77
CA LEU A 363 -16.66 -6.97 -31.09
C LEU A 363 -15.52 -8.01 -31.10
N GLY A 364 -15.03 -8.46 -29.94
CA GLY A 364 -14.09 -9.60 -29.85
C GLY A 364 -14.72 -10.95 -30.18
N ALA A 365 -16.06 -11.05 -30.15
CA ALA A 365 -16.79 -12.23 -30.60
C ALA A 365 -16.98 -12.24 -32.12
N HIS A 366 -17.47 -11.14 -32.67
CA HIS A 366 -17.68 -10.92 -34.10
C HIS A 366 -17.28 -9.50 -34.46
N PHE A 367 -16.10 -9.35 -35.08
CA PHE A 367 -15.54 -8.04 -35.40
C PHE A 367 -16.34 -7.35 -36.51
N ASP A 368 -16.79 -6.13 -36.23
CA ASP A 368 -17.36 -5.20 -37.21
C ASP A 368 -16.49 -3.94 -37.25
N ARG A 369 -15.77 -3.77 -38.36
CA ARG A 369 -14.84 -2.64 -38.54
C ARG A 369 -15.54 -1.29 -38.44
N GLY A 370 -16.74 -1.16 -39.00
CA GLY A 370 -17.47 0.11 -39.02
C GLY A 370 -17.88 0.55 -37.62
N LEU A 371 -18.40 -0.38 -36.81
CA LEU A 371 -18.75 -0.10 -35.42
C LEU A 371 -17.53 0.18 -34.56
N PHE A 372 -16.42 -0.51 -34.79
CA PHE A 372 -15.19 -0.27 -34.06
C PHE A 372 -14.58 1.11 -34.38
N GLU A 373 -14.48 1.47 -35.66
CA GLU A 373 -14.03 2.81 -36.08
C GLU A 373 -14.98 3.91 -35.59
N GLN A 374 -16.28 3.62 -35.49
CA GLN A 374 -17.23 4.53 -34.87
C GLN A 374 -16.90 4.70 -33.38
N ALA A 375 -16.67 3.62 -32.63
CA ALA A 375 -16.34 3.67 -31.21
C ALA A 375 -15.04 4.44 -30.92
N LEU A 376 -14.05 4.33 -31.80
CA LEU A 376 -12.80 5.09 -31.67
C LEU A 376 -13.02 6.59 -31.89
N ARG A 377 -13.89 6.98 -32.83
CA ARG A 377 -14.13 8.38 -33.22
C ARG A 377 -15.22 9.10 -32.43
N GLU A 378 -16.27 8.38 -32.05
CA GLU A 378 -17.54 8.89 -31.51
C GLU A 378 -17.88 8.23 -30.16
N GLY A 379 -18.78 8.85 -29.38
CA GLY A 379 -19.26 8.28 -28.11
C GLY A 379 -18.37 8.57 -26.89
N PRO A 380 -18.54 7.84 -25.78
CA PRO A 380 -17.72 7.98 -24.58
C PRO A 380 -16.24 7.74 -24.88
N SER A 381 -15.34 8.31 -24.07
CA SER A 381 -13.90 8.11 -24.24
C SER A 381 -13.54 6.61 -24.22
N PRO A 382 -12.77 6.09 -25.21
CA PRO A 382 -12.52 4.68 -25.35
C PRO A 382 -11.95 4.07 -24.06
N SER A 383 -12.41 2.87 -23.70
CA SER A 383 -11.80 2.10 -22.61
C SER A 383 -10.59 1.35 -23.18
N PRO A 384 -9.35 1.66 -22.74
CA PRO A 384 -8.16 0.98 -23.25
C PRO A 384 -8.22 -0.54 -23.09
N ARG A 385 -8.70 -1.02 -21.94
CA ARG A 385 -8.84 -2.46 -21.67
C ARG A 385 -9.85 -3.11 -22.62
N ALA A 386 -10.96 -2.44 -22.90
CA ALA A 386 -11.99 -2.94 -23.82
C ALA A 386 -11.45 -3.13 -25.25
N ILE A 387 -10.63 -2.20 -25.74
CA ILE A 387 -9.93 -2.30 -27.03
C ILE A 387 -9.07 -3.58 -27.07
N GLY A 388 -8.38 -3.88 -25.96
CA GLY A 388 -7.53 -5.06 -25.84
C GLY A 388 -8.23 -6.38 -26.14
N PHE A 389 -9.52 -6.49 -25.86
CA PHE A 389 -10.29 -7.72 -26.02
C PHE A 389 -10.82 -7.99 -27.45
N VAL A 390 -10.64 -7.05 -28.39
CA VAL A 390 -11.15 -7.21 -29.76
C VAL A 390 -10.27 -8.14 -30.60
N GLY A 391 -8.98 -8.24 -30.26
CA GLY A 391 -8.01 -9.07 -30.96
C GLY A 391 -7.56 -8.52 -32.31
N ALA A 392 -6.88 -9.35 -33.11
CA ALA A 392 -6.09 -8.93 -34.28
C ALA A 392 -6.80 -8.03 -35.30
N PRO A 393 -8.10 -8.23 -35.61
CA PRO A 393 -8.80 -7.37 -36.56
C PRO A 393 -8.85 -5.89 -36.16
N ALA A 394 -8.71 -5.56 -34.87
CA ALA A 394 -8.70 -4.18 -34.38
C ALA A 394 -7.38 -3.43 -34.62
N LEU A 395 -6.28 -4.12 -34.96
CA LEU A 395 -4.96 -3.51 -35.02
C LEU A 395 -4.89 -2.38 -36.07
N ALA A 396 -5.31 -2.65 -37.31
CA ALA A 396 -5.26 -1.64 -38.36
C ALA A 396 -6.12 -0.39 -38.05
N PRO A 397 -7.40 -0.51 -37.63
CA PRO A 397 -8.18 0.66 -37.23
C PRO A 397 -7.61 1.43 -36.03
N VAL A 398 -6.99 0.75 -35.06
CA VAL A 398 -6.31 1.44 -33.95
C VAL A 398 -5.13 2.26 -34.46
N LEU A 399 -4.28 1.69 -35.30
CA LEU A 399 -3.12 2.39 -35.88
C LEU A 399 -3.57 3.58 -36.75
N GLU A 400 -4.57 3.40 -37.60
CA GLU A 400 -5.18 4.47 -38.40
C GLU A 400 -5.73 5.60 -37.51
N ALA A 401 -6.37 5.25 -36.38
CA ALA A 401 -6.89 6.23 -35.43
C ALA A 401 -5.77 6.97 -34.69
N ILE A 402 -4.64 6.33 -34.38
CA ILE A 402 -3.46 6.95 -33.74
C ILE A 402 -2.74 7.89 -34.71
N SER A 403 -2.61 7.52 -35.98
CA SER A 403 -2.00 8.36 -37.02
C SER A 403 -2.88 9.53 -37.47
N GLY A 404 -4.18 9.47 -37.17
CA GLY A 404 -5.14 10.51 -37.52
C GLY A 404 -4.93 11.81 -36.74
N LYS A 405 -5.21 12.96 -37.37
CA LYS A 405 -5.36 14.23 -36.67
C LYS A 405 -6.63 14.20 -35.82
N ALA A 406 -6.51 13.80 -34.56
CA ALA A 406 -7.62 13.87 -33.64
C ALA A 406 -7.90 15.31 -33.20
N ARG A 407 -9.15 15.56 -32.82
CA ARG A 407 -9.57 16.81 -32.20
C ARG A 407 -9.42 16.80 -30.67
N ASP A 408 -9.26 15.61 -30.10
CA ASP A 408 -9.26 15.36 -28.66
C ASP A 408 -8.01 14.54 -28.31
N GLU A 409 -7.16 15.19 -27.53
CA GLU A 409 -5.88 14.72 -27.05
C GLU A 409 -5.99 13.61 -26.00
N GLU A 410 -7.02 13.63 -25.15
CA GLU A 410 -7.26 12.60 -24.14
C GLU A 410 -7.69 11.29 -24.81
N ARG A 411 -8.61 11.40 -25.78
CA ARG A 411 -9.07 10.26 -26.58
C ARG A 411 -7.92 9.58 -27.29
N GLN A 412 -6.99 10.33 -27.87
CA GLN A 412 -5.81 9.76 -28.52
C GLN A 412 -4.92 8.99 -27.55
N ALA A 413 -4.64 9.57 -26.38
CA ALA A 413 -3.90 8.87 -25.34
C ALA A 413 -4.57 7.54 -24.96
N ARG A 414 -5.91 7.53 -24.78
CA ARG A 414 -6.68 6.32 -24.48
C ARG A 414 -6.65 5.28 -25.61
N ILE A 415 -6.64 5.69 -26.88
CA ILE A 415 -6.53 4.77 -28.01
C ILE A 415 -5.14 4.15 -28.06
N ARG A 416 -4.08 4.95 -27.86
CA ARG A 416 -2.70 4.46 -27.75
C ARG A 416 -2.57 3.46 -26.61
N HIS A 417 -3.06 3.82 -25.43
CA HIS A 417 -3.19 2.93 -24.29
C HIS A 417 -3.93 1.62 -24.62
N GLY A 418 -4.99 1.69 -25.44
CA GLY A 418 -5.71 0.52 -25.95
C GLY A 418 -4.85 -0.36 -26.87
N LEU A 419 -3.94 0.22 -27.65
CA LEU A 419 -2.95 -0.52 -28.44
C LEU A 419 -2.09 -1.41 -27.53
N VAL A 420 -1.61 -0.91 -26.38
CA VAL A 420 -0.81 -1.71 -25.44
C VAL A 420 -1.57 -2.97 -25.00
N PHE A 421 -2.83 -2.84 -24.59
CA PHE A 421 -3.63 -4.01 -24.20
C PHE A 421 -3.92 -4.94 -25.35
N LEU A 422 -4.18 -4.39 -26.54
CA LEU A 422 -4.39 -5.17 -27.75
C LEU A 422 -3.17 -6.02 -28.09
N LEU A 423 -1.97 -5.43 -28.04
CA LEU A 423 -0.73 -6.16 -28.28
C LEU A 423 -0.50 -7.24 -27.22
N ASP A 424 -0.74 -6.99 -25.92
CA ASP A 424 -0.59 -8.02 -24.87
C ASP A 424 -1.57 -9.18 -25.11
N ASP A 425 -2.78 -8.90 -25.59
CA ASP A 425 -3.74 -9.94 -25.93
C ASP A 425 -3.31 -10.78 -27.14
N LEU A 426 -2.83 -10.12 -28.21
CA LEU A 426 -2.28 -10.79 -29.38
C LEU A 426 -1.11 -11.70 -29.05
N ARG A 427 -0.21 -11.23 -28.20
CA ARG A 427 0.91 -12.02 -27.70
C ARG A 427 0.43 -13.28 -26.97
N ARG A 428 -0.59 -13.17 -26.11
CA ARG A 428 -1.19 -14.34 -25.42
C ARG A 428 -1.82 -15.32 -26.38
N ALA A 429 -2.40 -14.82 -27.47
CA ALA A 429 -2.94 -15.65 -28.55
C ALA A 429 -1.86 -16.31 -29.44
N GLY A 430 -0.56 -16.10 -29.16
CA GLY A 430 0.55 -16.68 -29.92
C GLY A 430 1.00 -15.84 -31.12
N THR A 431 0.51 -14.61 -31.24
CA THR A 431 0.86 -13.64 -32.29
C THR A 431 1.58 -12.44 -31.66
N PRO A 432 2.88 -12.53 -31.34
CA PRO A 432 3.62 -11.40 -30.78
C PRO A 432 3.64 -10.22 -31.78
N PRO A 433 3.74 -8.97 -31.29
CA PRO A 433 3.81 -7.79 -32.15
C PRO A 433 5.00 -7.87 -33.13
N SER A 434 4.88 -7.29 -34.32
CA SER A 434 6.00 -7.11 -35.27
C SER A 434 6.91 -5.96 -34.82
N GLU A 435 8.18 -5.96 -35.25
CA GLU A 435 9.16 -4.89 -34.94
C GLU A 435 8.69 -3.49 -35.36
N GLU A 436 7.87 -3.43 -36.41
CA GLU A 436 7.28 -2.18 -36.91
C GLU A 436 6.35 -1.48 -35.90
N LEU A 437 5.92 -2.15 -34.83
CA LEU A 437 5.05 -1.60 -33.79
C LEU A 437 5.81 -1.19 -32.52
N ASP A 438 7.13 -1.30 -32.52
CA ASP A 438 7.96 -1.03 -31.34
C ASP A 438 7.90 0.44 -30.92
N LEU A 439 7.96 1.35 -31.90
CA LEU A 439 7.88 2.78 -31.64
C LEU A 439 6.48 3.18 -31.15
N GLU A 440 5.44 2.64 -31.74
CA GLU A 440 4.05 2.87 -31.34
C GLU A 440 3.80 2.29 -29.94
N LEU A 441 4.37 1.14 -29.60
CA LEU A 441 4.31 0.56 -28.26
C LEU A 441 5.01 1.46 -27.25
N LEU A 442 6.19 1.99 -27.57
CA LEU A 442 6.91 2.94 -26.73
C LEU A 442 6.07 4.19 -26.49
N VAL A 443 5.65 4.87 -27.55
CA VAL A 443 4.83 6.09 -27.45
C VAL A 443 3.54 5.82 -26.68
N ALA A 444 2.90 4.67 -26.90
CA ALA A 444 1.66 4.31 -26.24
C ALA A 444 1.80 3.92 -24.78
N ALA A 445 2.86 3.22 -24.39
CA ALA A 445 3.11 2.86 -23.01
C ALA A 445 3.56 4.07 -22.16
N PHE A 446 4.07 5.12 -22.83
CA PHE A 446 4.90 6.15 -22.21
C PHE A 446 4.52 7.59 -22.57
N ASP A 447 3.30 7.84 -23.04
CA ASP A 447 2.81 9.17 -23.49
C ASP A 447 2.83 10.26 -22.40
N GLY A 448 3.36 10.00 -21.20
CA GLY A 448 3.65 10.97 -20.13
C GLY A 448 2.44 11.68 -19.52
N ARG A 449 1.26 11.54 -20.13
CA ARG A 449 0.04 12.22 -19.72
C ARG A 449 -0.51 11.57 -18.46
N PRO A 450 -0.82 12.35 -17.41
CA PRO A 450 -1.41 11.84 -16.20
C PRO A 450 -2.87 11.46 -16.48
N LEU A 451 -3.12 10.24 -16.96
CA LEU A 451 -4.47 9.69 -16.94
C LEU A 451 -4.75 9.20 -15.51
N GLU A 452 -5.38 10.11 -14.77
CA GLU A 452 -5.87 10.23 -13.38
C GLU A 452 -6.40 9.00 -12.61
N ARG A 453 -6.01 7.76 -12.90
CA ARG A 453 -6.30 6.64 -11.99
C ARG A 453 -5.06 5.81 -11.70
N ALA A 454 -4.64 5.84 -10.43
CA ALA A 454 -3.62 4.95 -9.89
C ALA A 454 -3.90 3.47 -10.27
N GLU A 455 -5.18 3.08 -10.30
CA GLU A 455 -5.64 1.74 -10.71
C GLU A 455 -5.23 1.34 -12.14
N TYR A 456 -5.25 2.31 -13.06
CA TYR A 456 -4.96 2.05 -14.47
C TYR A 456 -3.46 1.91 -14.74
N ARG A 457 -2.64 2.71 -14.05
CA ARG A 457 -1.17 2.73 -14.16
C ARG A 457 -0.57 1.34 -13.97
N HIS A 458 -0.95 0.63 -12.91
CA HIS A 458 -0.43 -0.70 -12.60
C HIS A 458 -0.76 -1.75 -13.68
N THR A 459 -1.97 -1.68 -14.25
CA THR A 459 -2.42 -2.68 -15.23
C THR A 459 -1.76 -2.47 -16.59
N MET A 460 -1.62 -1.20 -17.01
CA MET A 460 -0.90 -0.84 -18.23
C MET A 460 0.58 -1.20 -18.09
N GLN A 461 1.22 -0.86 -16.97
CA GLN A 461 2.59 -1.25 -16.67
C GLN A 461 2.78 -2.77 -16.77
N ALA A 462 1.91 -3.56 -16.12
CA ALA A 462 2.00 -5.01 -16.19
C ALA A 462 1.79 -5.56 -17.62
N ALA A 463 0.96 -4.93 -18.45
CA ALA A 463 0.78 -5.31 -19.85
C ALA A 463 2.03 -5.01 -20.68
N THR A 464 2.62 -3.82 -20.53
CA THR A 464 3.88 -3.43 -21.17
C THR A 464 5.02 -4.35 -20.76
N GLU A 465 5.15 -4.66 -19.47
CA GLU A 465 6.17 -5.60 -18.96
C GLU A 465 6.07 -6.98 -19.60
N ARG A 466 4.85 -7.54 -19.73
CA ARG A 466 4.64 -8.84 -20.39
C ARG A 466 4.96 -8.80 -21.88
N LEU A 467 4.68 -7.68 -22.55
CA LEU A 467 5.00 -7.48 -23.96
C LEU A 467 6.51 -7.46 -24.19
N VAL A 468 7.20 -6.55 -23.50
CA VAL A 468 8.65 -6.41 -23.53
C VAL A 468 9.33 -7.71 -23.12
N GLY A 469 8.83 -8.36 -22.06
CA GLY A 469 9.32 -9.63 -21.55
C GLY A 469 9.21 -10.81 -22.53
N ALA A 470 8.33 -10.72 -23.53
CA ALA A 470 8.17 -11.75 -24.56
C ALA A 470 8.94 -11.46 -25.87
N MET A 471 9.52 -10.27 -26.02
CA MET A 471 10.32 -9.92 -27.19
C MET A 471 11.69 -10.63 -27.16
N PRO A 472 12.28 -10.93 -28.34
CA PRO A 472 13.68 -11.30 -28.46
C PRO A 472 14.59 -10.30 -27.76
N LEU A 473 15.72 -10.78 -27.24
CA LEU A 473 16.62 -10.00 -26.41
C LEU A 473 17.13 -8.73 -27.12
N GLU A 474 17.50 -8.88 -28.38
CA GLU A 474 18.07 -7.84 -29.23
C GLU A 474 17.06 -6.71 -29.48
N ARG A 475 15.83 -7.10 -29.83
CA ARG A 475 14.71 -6.17 -30.02
C ARG A 475 14.34 -5.46 -28.73
N ARG A 476 14.30 -6.21 -27.62
CA ARG A 476 14.07 -5.65 -26.29
C ARG A 476 15.09 -4.54 -25.99
N ARG A 477 16.39 -4.79 -26.19
CA ARG A 477 17.42 -3.76 -25.92
C ARG A 477 17.21 -2.47 -26.70
N ALA A 478 16.89 -2.56 -27.98
CA ALA A 478 16.66 -1.38 -28.82
C ALA A 478 15.54 -0.50 -28.25
N ILE A 479 14.39 -1.12 -27.99
CA ILE A 479 13.22 -0.47 -27.37
C ILE A 479 13.57 0.12 -26.01
N LEU A 480 14.26 -0.65 -25.18
CA LEU A 480 14.58 -0.25 -23.81
C LEU A 480 15.56 0.93 -23.77
N HIS A 481 16.53 0.98 -24.69
CA HIS A 481 17.46 2.10 -24.81
C HIS A 481 16.74 3.40 -25.19
N GLU A 482 15.75 3.31 -26.07
CA GLU A 482 14.91 4.45 -26.47
C GLU A 482 13.91 4.85 -25.38
N ALA A 483 13.42 3.89 -24.60
CA ALA A 483 12.54 4.15 -23.46
C ALA A 483 13.25 4.83 -22.28
N ARG A 484 14.56 4.58 -22.05
CA ARG A 484 15.33 5.17 -20.93
C ARG A 484 15.24 6.71 -20.90
N SER A 485 15.08 7.36 -22.05
CA SER A 485 14.94 8.81 -22.17
C SER A 485 13.50 9.31 -22.11
N THR A 486 12.51 8.43 -22.27
CA THR A 486 11.10 8.80 -22.47
C THR A 486 10.17 8.33 -21.36
N ALA A 487 10.49 7.26 -20.62
CA ALA A 487 9.74 6.86 -19.43
C ALA A 487 10.40 5.78 -18.55
N PRO A 488 9.96 5.70 -17.27
CA PRO A 488 10.38 4.65 -16.37
C PRO A 488 9.63 3.35 -16.62
N MET A 489 10.32 2.38 -17.20
CA MET A 489 9.88 0.98 -17.11
C MET A 489 10.26 0.37 -15.77
N SER A 490 9.45 -0.61 -15.37
CA SER A 490 9.76 -1.53 -14.28
C SER A 490 11.07 -2.26 -14.54
N VAL A 491 11.96 -2.16 -13.54
CA VAL A 491 13.30 -2.75 -13.57
C VAL A 491 13.28 -4.22 -13.93
N SER A 492 12.25 -4.91 -13.48
CA SER A 492 12.04 -6.32 -13.68
C SER A 492 11.96 -6.78 -15.14
N ALA A 493 11.39 -5.98 -16.04
CA ALA A 493 11.33 -6.34 -17.47
C ALA A 493 12.69 -6.19 -18.17
N MET A 494 13.54 -5.29 -17.65
CA MET A 494 14.87 -5.00 -18.18
C MET A 494 15.96 -5.93 -17.66
N LEU A 495 15.80 -6.48 -16.45
CA LEU A 495 16.82 -7.35 -15.85
C LEU A 495 17.31 -8.49 -16.75
N PRO A 496 16.45 -9.19 -17.52
CA PRO A 496 16.91 -10.25 -18.42
C PRO A 496 17.73 -9.76 -19.62
N SER A 497 17.60 -8.49 -20.02
CA SER A 497 18.34 -7.91 -21.15
C SER A 497 19.72 -7.35 -20.80
N ILE A 498 20.02 -7.22 -19.52
CA ILE A 498 21.25 -6.60 -19.04
C ILE A 498 22.41 -7.60 -19.11
N GLU A 499 23.34 -7.37 -20.04
CA GLU A 499 24.45 -8.28 -20.33
C GLU A 499 25.72 -7.98 -19.52
N SER A 500 25.85 -6.76 -19.02
CA SER A 500 27.04 -6.31 -18.31
C SER A 500 26.67 -5.64 -16.99
N ASP A 501 27.61 -5.67 -16.04
CA ASP A 501 27.44 -4.96 -14.78
C ASP A 501 27.45 -3.43 -14.96
N GLY A 502 28.03 -2.91 -16.05
CA GLY A 502 27.96 -1.49 -16.40
C GLY A 502 26.55 -1.08 -16.84
N GLU A 503 25.94 -1.85 -17.74
CA GLU A 503 24.55 -1.61 -18.16
C GLU A 503 23.57 -1.78 -17.00
N LEU A 504 23.83 -2.74 -16.10
CA LEU A 504 23.08 -2.92 -14.87
C LEU A 504 23.17 -1.68 -13.97
N ASP A 505 24.38 -1.15 -13.82
CA ASP A 505 24.64 -0.01 -12.97
C ASP A 505 23.95 1.25 -13.46
N GLU A 506 24.07 1.58 -14.75
CA GLU A 506 23.38 2.73 -15.37
C GLU A 506 21.87 2.64 -15.17
N TYR A 507 21.33 1.43 -15.33
CA TYR A 507 19.91 1.23 -15.24
C TYR A 507 19.39 1.34 -13.81
N LEU A 508 20.07 0.67 -12.88
CA LEU A 508 19.73 0.77 -11.47
C LEU A 508 20.00 2.17 -10.92
N ALA A 509 20.96 2.93 -11.46
CA ALA A 509 21.15 4.34 -11.10
C ALA A 509 19.86 5.12 -11.29
N TYR A 510 19.28 5.03 -12.49
CA TYR A 510 18.01 5.69 -12.81
C TYR A 510 16.85 5.18 -11.94
N ALA A 511 16.70 3.85 -11.84
CA ALA A 511 15.57 3.27 -11.14
C ALA A 511 15.62 3.47 -9.62
N ILE A 512 16.79 3.33 -9.01
CA ILE A 512 17.01 3.63 -7.58
C ILE A 512 16.77 5.11 -7.34
N GLN A 513 17.31 6.00 -8.18
CA GLN A 513 17.13 7.45 -8.05
C GLN A 513 15.64 7.82 -7.97
N ARG A 514 14.80 7.18 -8.77
CA ARG A 514 13.36 7.46 -8.86
C ARG A 514 12.47 6.61 -7.94
N GLY A 515 13.02 5.62 -7.24
CA GLY A 515 12.25 4.68 -6.42
C GLY A 515 11.50 3.60 -7.19
N TYR A 516 11.85 3.34 -8.46
CA TYR A 516 11.20 2.34 -9.32
C TYR A 516 11.74 0.91 -9.12
N VAL A 517 12.20 0.61 -7.92
CA VAL A 517 12.69 -0.71 -7.50
C VAL A 517 11.70 -1.36 -6.54
N ASN A 518 11.67 -2.69 -6.55
CA ASN A 518 10.88 -3.50 -5.62
C ASN A 518 11.70 -4.71 -5.15
N SER A 519 11.19 -5.43 -4.17
CA SER A 519 11.81 -6.58 -3.53
C SER A 519 12.07 -7.72 -4.51
N TRP A 520 11.17 -7.95 -5.46
CA TRP A 520 11.37 -8.97 -6.50
C TRP A 520 12.56 -8.67 -7.42
N ILE A 521 12.78 -7.40 -7.77
CA ILE A 521 13.98 -6.97 -8.51
C ILE A 521 15.26 -7.32 -7.74
N PHE A 522 15.27 -7.04 -6.44
CA PHE A 522 16.42 -7.33 -5.60
C PHE A 522 16.61 -8.83 -5.38
N GLU A 523 15.53 -9.59 -5.25
CA GLU A 523 15.55 -11.05 -5.20
C GLU A 523 16.18 -11.64 -6.47
N LEU A 524 15.79 -11.13 -7.64
CA LEU A 524 16.34 -11.57 -8.92
C LEU A 524 17.83 -11.21 -9.08
N LEU A 525 18.24 -10.04 -8.58
CA LEU A 525 19.61 -9.56 -8.69
C LEU A 525 20.58 -10.21 -7.70
N GLY A 526 20.11 -10.51 -6.48
CA GLY A 526 20.94 -11.00 -5.39
C GLY A 526 22.20 -10.13 -5.20
N SER A 527 23.38 -10.76 -5.26
CA SER A 527 24.67 -10.07 -5.03
C SER A 527 25.01 -9.03 -6.10
N ARG A 528 24.41 -9.10 -7.30
CA ARG A 528 24.66 -8.11 -8.36
C ARG A 528 24.10 -6.73 -8.03
N ALA A 529 23.16 -6.64 -7.08
CA ALA A 529 22.63 -5.36 -6.60
C ALA A 529 23.62 -4.57 -5.71
N ILE A 530 24.67 -5.21 -5.17
CA ILE A 530 25.55 -4.58 -4.16
C ILE A 530 26.21 -3.31 -4.71
N GLY A 531 26.90 -3.42 -5.84
CA GLY A 531 27.63 -2.28 -6.43
C GLY A 531 26.71 -1.09 -6.75
N PRO A 532 25.62 -1.31 -7.50
CA PRO A 532 24.65 -0.25 -7.81
C PRO A 532 24.01 0.37 -6.57
N LEU A 533 23.62 -0.42 -5.56
CA LEU A 533 23.07 0.12 -4.31
C LEU A 533 24.08 0.98 -3.56
N LEU A 534 25.34 0.53 -3.44
CA LEU A 534 26.40 1.31 -2.78
C LEU A 534 26.67 2.65 -3.48
N ARG A 535 26.50 2.71 -4.81
CA ARG A 535 26.73 3.93 -5.60
C ARG A 535 25.53 4.87 -5.63
N HIS A 536 24.31 4.31 -5.75
CA HIS A 536 23.14 5.08 -6.16
C HIS A 536 22.04 5.17 -5.09
N ALA A 537 22.06 4.36 -4.03
CA ALA A 537 21.00 4.42 -2.99
C ALA A 537 20.89 5.82 -2.38
N SER A 538 22.03 6.48 -2.19
CA SER A 538 22.13 7.83 -1.65
C SER A 538 21.49 8.90 -2.55
N SER A 539 21.39 8.69 -3.87
CA SER A 539 20.73 9.61 -4.79
C SER A 539 19.21 9.40 -4.91
N SER A 540 18.67 8.35 -4.28
CA SER A 540 17.23 8.02 -4.36
C SER A 540 16.33 9.08 -3.73
N THR A 541 15.36 9.62 -4.47
CA THR A 541 14.30 10.47 -3.92
C THR A 541 13.45 9.70 -2.91
N GLN A 542 13.33 8.38 -3.08
CA GLN A 542 12.54 7.45 -2.27
C GLN A 542 13.42 6.49 -1.45
N MET A 543 14.50 7.00 -0.84
CA MET A 543 15.47 6.16 -0.12
C MET A 543 14.86 5.21 0.92
N PRO A 544 13.87 5.60 1.77
CA PRO A 544 13.23 4.66 2.70
C PRO A 544 12.57 3.48 1.98
N TRP A 545 11.87 3.75 0.86
CA TRP A 545 11.27 2.70 0.03
C TRP A 545 12.33 1.77 -0.55
N VAL A 546 13.38 2.32 -1.18
CA VAL A 546 14.47 1.53 -1.76
C VAL A 546 15.12 0.63 -0.70
N HIS A 547 15.31 1.16 0.50
CA HIS A 547 15.83 0.41 1.63
C HIS A 547 14.92 -0.75 2.05
N ASP A 548 13.63 -0.49 2.22
CA ASP A 548 12.67 -1.51 2.64
C ASP A 548 12.54 -2.62 1.59
N GLU A 549 12.49 -2.24 0.30
CA GLU A 549 12.46 -3.20 -0.79
C GLU A 549 13.77 -3.99 -0.91
N ALA A 550 14.94 -3.36 -0.72
CA ALA A 550 16.21 -4.06 -0.68
C ALA A 550 16.31 -5.02 0.52
N LYS A 551 15.80 -4.61 1.69
CA LYS A 551 15.77 -5.42 2.92
C LYS A 551 14.85 -6.63 2.78
N ARG A 552 13.72 -6.49 2.08
CA ARG A 552 12.77 -7.58 1.80
C ARG A 552 13.28 -8.53 0.69
N GLY A 553 13.89 -7.98 -0.34
CA GLY A 553 14.27 -8.73 -1.54
C GLY A 553 15.65 -9.41 -1.48
N LEU A 554 16.61 -8.84 -0.75
CA LEU A 554 17.96 -9.41 -0.66
C LEU A 554 18.08 -10.41 0.50
N PRO A 555 18.81 -11.53 0.32
CA PRO A 555 19.26 -12.37 1.42
C PRO A 555 19.97 -11.54 2.50
N SER A 556 19.78 -11.89 3.78
CA SER A 556 20.24 -11.06 4.90
C SER A 556 21.75 -10.80 4.91
N ASP A 557 22.56 -11.75 4.45
CA ASP A 557 24.02 -11.62 4.34
C ASP A 557 24.46 -10.70 3.19
N ILE A 558 23.65 -10.60 2.13
CA ILE A 558 23.86 -9.68 1.01
C ILE A 558 23.40 -8.28 1.40
N TYR A 559 22.22 -8.16 2.02
CA TYR A 559 21.71 -6.88 2.52
C TYR A 559 22.67 -6.24 3.52
N ALA A 560 23.27 -7.03 4.43
CA ALA A 560 24.26 -6.53 5.39
C ALA A 560 25.45 -5.80 4.74
N LYS A 561 25.80 -6.13 3.48
CA LYS A 561 26.89 -5.48 2.72
C LYS A 561 26.49 -4.11 2.15
N VAL A 562 25.19 -3.84 1.99
CA VAL A 562 24.66 -2.58 1.45
C VAL A 562 23.96 -1.74 2.50
N ALA A 563 23.71 -2.26 3.70
CA ALA A 563 23.09 -1.52 4.80
C ALA A 563 23.80 -0.18 5.09
N GLY A 564 25.13 -0.12 4.91
CA GLY A 564 25.92 1.11 5.04
C GLY A 564 25.63 2.19 3.97
N ALA A 565 24.98 1.86 2.85
CA ALA A 565 24.48 2.85 1.90
C ALA A 565 23.21 3.57 2.40
N PHE A 566 22.54 2.97 3.39
CA PHE A 566 21.27 3.42 3.97
C PHE A 566 21.48 3.98 5.38
N VAL A 567 22.54 4.75 5.60
CA VAL A 567 22.82 5.35 6.91
C VAL A 567 21.98 6.61 7.11
N PRO A 568 21.36 6.81 8.29
CA PRO A 568 20.75 8.08 8.70
C PRO A 568 21.57 9.30 8.27
N GLY A 569 20.97 10.19 7.47
CA GLY A 569 21.62 11.43 7.02
C GLY A 569 22.61 11.26 5.86
N SER A 570 22.67 10.10 5.19
CA SER A 570 23.55 9.86 4.04
C SER A 570 23.31 10.84 2.89
N LYS A 571 22.05 11.27 2.67
CA LYS A 571 21.74 12.32 1.69
C LYS A 571 22.38 13.65 2.04
N TRP A 572 22.39 14.03 3.33
CA TRP A 572 23.02 15.29 3.72
C TRP A 572 24.49 15.35 3.33
N ARG A 573 25.21 14.23 3.40
CA ARG A 573 26.62 14.18 3.00
C ARG A 573 26.81 14.34 1.49
N LEU A 574 25.90 13.78 0.68
CA LEU A 574 25.94 14.01 -0.76
C LEU A 574 25.64 15.45 -1.12
N VAL A 575 24.60 16.02 -0.52
CA VAL A 575 24.24 17.43 -0.70
C VAL A 575 25.43 18.32 -0.30
N GLU A 576 26.02 18.07 0.86
CA GLU A 576 27.22 18.77 1.32
C GLU A 576 28.37 18.69 0.31
N ALA A 577 28.67 17.50 -0.20
CA ALA A 577 29.70 17.30 -1.20
C ALA A 577 29.39 18.00 -2.53
N ASP A 578 28.13 18.04 -2.98
CA ASP A 578 27.70 18.76 -4.19
C ASP A 578 27.94 20.27 -4.02
N PHE A 579 27.61 20.79 -2.84
CA PHE A 579 27.76 22.21 -2.50
C PHE A 579 29.23 22.61 -2.36
N GLU A 580 30.06 21.77 -1.72
CA GLU A 580 31.51 21.97 -1.63
C GLU A 580 32.17 22.00 -3.02
N ARG A 581 31.75 21.12 -3.94
CA ARG A 581 32.25 21.12 -5.32
C ARG A 581 31.88 22.40 -6.07
N ALA A 582 30.64 22.88 -5.93
CA ALA A 582 30.21 24.13 -6.53
C ALA A 582 31.00 25.34 -5.98
N LEU A 583 31.20 25.41 -4.67
CA LEU A 583 32.02 26.45 -4.04
C LEU A 583 33.48 26.41 -4.51
N ALA A 584 34.05 25.22 -4.68
CA ALA A 584 35.41 25.04 -5.18
C ALA A 584 35.54 25.43 -6.67
N ALA A 585 34.51 25.19 -7.47
CA ALA A 585 34.46 25.58 -8.88
C ALA A 585 34.29 27.10 -9.07
N MET A 586 33.75 27.81 -8.06
CA MET A 586 33.46 29.23 -8.10
C MET A 586 33.99 29.97 -6.84
N PRO A 587 35.31 29.97 -6.60
CA PRO A 587 35.89 30.46 -5.35
C PRO A 587 35.73 31.97 -5.14
N ASP A 588 35.65 32.75 -6.22
CA ASP A 588 35.57 34.21 -6.20
C ASP A 588 34.13 34.75 -6.18
N VAL A 589 33.13 33.86 -6.26
CA VAL A 589 31.72 34.23 -6.26
C VAL A 589 31.24 34.44 -4.81
N PRO A 590 30.48 35.53 -4.51
CA PRO A 590 29.87 35.71 -3.20
C PRO A 590 29.05 34.50 -2.77
N ARG A 591 29.09 34.16 -1.48
CA ARG A 591 28.35 33.02 -0.94
C ARG A 591 27.05 33.47 -0.31
N THR A 592 26.02 32.66 -0.48
CA THR A 592 24.71 32.81 0.17
C THR A 592 24.47 31.58 1.03
N ARG A 593 24.10 31.79 2.30
CA ARG A 593 23.68 30.71 3.20
C ARG A 593 22.23 30.35 2.89
N VAL A 594 21.96 29.07 2.68
CA VAL A 594 20.60 28.53 2.46
C VAL A 594 20.37 27.38 3.42
N TYR A 595 19.12 27.18 3.83
CA TYR A 595 18.75 26.03 4.67
C TYR A 595 17.80 25.15 3.89
N LEU A 596 18.13 23.86 3.80
CA LEU A 596 17.23 22.86 3.25
C LEU A 596 16.44 22.21 4.38
N VAL A 597 15.14 22.04 4.16
CA VAL A 597 14.20 21.46 5.12
C VAL A 597 13.56 20.23 4.49
N GLU A 598 13.62 19.10 5.19
CA GLU A 598 13.15 17.81 4.70
C GLU A 598 12.41 17.05 5.81
N PRO A 599 11.45 16.17 5.49
CA PRO A 599 10.92 15.22 6.46
C PRO A 599 12.07 14.36 6.99
N ALA A 600 12.20 14.33 8.31
CA ALA A 600 13.20 13.50 8.96
C ALA A 600 12.92 12.03 8.66
N SER A 601 13.96 11.34 8.23
CA SER A 601 13.91 9.97 7.80
C SER A 601 15.30 9.36 7.93
N MET A 602 15.45 8.12 7.47
CA MET A 602 16.77 7.54 7.30
C MET A 602 17.62 8.33 6.28
N ALA A 603 17.02 9.10 5.37
CA ALA A 603 17.77 9.92 4.43
C ALA A 603 18.26 11.23 5.07
N TYR A 604 17.48 11.81 6.00
CA TYR A 604 17.70 13.12 6.60
C TYR A 604 17.49 13.07 8.10
N SER A 605 18.55 13.29 8.88
CA SER A 605 18.47 13.30 10.35
C SER A 605 18.04 14.65 10.89
N ALA A 606 17.03 14.68 11.77
CA ALA A 606 16.70 15.87 12.56
C ALA A 606 17.72 16.10 13.69
N ARG A 607 17.91 17.37 14.09
CA ARG A 607 18.74 17.71 15.26
C ARG A 607 18.05 17.22 16.54
N GLU A 608 18.82 16.60 17.43
CA GLU A 608 18.32 16.20 18.74
C GLU A 608 17.74 17.39 19.50
N GLY A 609 16.53 17.22 20.03
CA GLY A 609 15.81 18.28 20.75
C GLY A 609 15.22 19.38 19.87
N SER A 610 15.34 19.32 18.53
CA SER A 610 14.69 20.28 17.64
C SER A 610 13.16 20.21 17.76
N ARG A 611 12.52 21.38 17.73
CA ARG A 611 11.06 21.54 17.65
C ARG A 611 10.52 21.52 16.22
N SER A 612 11.37 21.41 15.20
CA SER A 612 10.96 21.42 13.80
C SER A 612 10.11 20.19 13.48
N ARG A 613 8.85 20.36 13.10
CA ARG A 613 7.85 19.29 12.93
C ARG A 613 6.97 19.55 11.72
N LEU A 614 6.59 18.48 11.02
CA LEU A 614 5.64 18.47 9.93
C LEU A 614 4.31 17.89 10.39
N GLY A 615 3.22 18.62 10.17
CA GLY A 615 1.87 18.25 10.56
C GLY A 615 1.64 18.17 12.08
N GLY A 616 0.52 17.53 12.45
CA GLY A 616 0.09 17.38 13.85
C GLY A 616 -0.27 18.72 14.53
N PRO A 617 -0.49 18.74 15.86
CA PRO A 617 -0.70 19.98 16.59
C PRO A 617 0.57 20.85 16.66
N ALA A 618 0.44 22.15 16.40
CA ALA A 618 1.52 23.14 16.57
C ALA A 618 1.86 23.34 18.06
N TYR A 619 2.91 22.68 18.55
CA TYR A 619 3.26 22.74 19.96
C TYR A 619 3.72 24.15 20.37
N GLY A 620 2.99 24.78 21.28
CA GLY A 620 3.24 26.13 21.75
C GLY A 620 2.23 27.16 21.24
N VAL A 621 1.32 26.77 20.34
CA VAL A 621 0.17 27.57 19.91
C VAL A 621 -1.06 27.08 20.67
N ALA A 622 -1.78 27.96 21.37
CA ALA A 622 -3.01 27.55 22.03
C ALA A 622 -4.10 27.29 20.99
N LYS A 623 -5.05 26.39 21.29
CA LYS A 623 -6.14 26.07 20.34
C LYS A 623 -6.96 27.31 19.92
N ALA A 624 -7.09 28.28 20.81
CA ALA A 624 -7.80 29.54 20.55
C ALA A 624 -7.00 30.52 19.68
N ASP A 625 -5.69 30.30 19.52
CA ASP A 625 -4.79 31.13 18.71
C ASP A 625 -4.55 30.51 17.32
N VAL A 626 -5.14 29.33 17.04
CA VAL A 626 -5.09 28.73 15.70
C VAL A 626 -5.88 29.63 14.74
N PRO A 627 -5.30 30.07 13.60
CA PRO A 627 -6.00 30.93 12.66
C PRO A 627 -7.25 30.24 12.12
N GLU A 628 -8.29 31.02 11.84
CA GLU A 628 -9.48 30.55 11.14
C GLU A 628 -9.37 30.91 9.65
N ASP A 629 -9.92 30.09 8.78
CA ASP A 629 -10.10 30.40 7.36
C ASP A 629 -11.33 31.30 7.14
N MET A 630 -11.62 31.63 5.88
CA MET A 630 -12.74 32.49 5.50
C MET A 630 -14.11 31.93 5.90
N ASP A 631 -14.23 30.62 6.13
CA ASP A 631 -15.45 29.94 6.58
C ASP A 631 -15.50 29.78 8.12
N GLY A 632 -14.55 30.36 8.83
CA GLY A 632 -14.44 30.27 10.29
C GLY A 632 -13.98 28.90 10.78
N GLN A 633 -13.43 28.05 9.90
CA GLN A 633 -12.86 26.77 10.29
C GLN A 633 -11.40 26.96 10.70
N PRO A 634 -10.90 26.24 11.71
CA PRO A 634 -9.50 26.32 12.10
C PRO A 634 -8.60 25.82 10.96
N GLN A 635 -7.63 26.65 10.57
CA GLN A 635 -6.60 26.28 9.61
C GLN A 635 -5.78 25.08 10.11
N ARG A 636 -5.25 24.31 9.16
CA ARG A 636 -4.44 23.12 9.43
C ARG A 636 -2.99 23.54 9.62
N HIS A 637 -2.36 22.99 10.65
CA HIS A 637 -0.94 23.18 10.89
C HIS A 637 -0.12 22.41 9.85
N VAL A 638 0.69 23.15 9.11
CA VAL A 638 1.56 22.66 8.04
C VAL A 638 2.87 22.17 8.63
N PHE A 639 3.67 23.08 9.19
CA PHE A 639 4.89 22.74 9.92
C PHE A 639 5.19 23.76 11.02
N THR A 640 5.99 23.32 12.00
CA THR A 640 6.71 24.18 12.94
C THR A 640 8.19 24.14 12.59
N LEU A 641 8.87 25.28 12.59
CA LEU A 641 10.31 25.42 12.37
C LEU A 641 10.96 25.98 13.65
N ASP A 642 11.87 25.23 14.24
CA ASP A 642 12.70 25.67 15.37
C ASP A 642 13.74 26.69 14.88
N LEU A 643 13.71 27.91 15.41
CA LEU A 643 14.61 28.96 14.97
C LEU A 643 16.08 28.68 15.38
N ALA A 644 16.31 27.79 16.36
CA ALA A 644 17.67 27.33 16.65
C ALA A 644 18.27 26.48 15.50
N ASP A 645 17.44 25.96 14.59
CA ASP A 645 17.91 25.28 13.38
C ASP A 645 18.30 26.26 12.25
N VAL A 646 17.86 27.53 12.34
CA VAL A 646 18.07 28.58 11.33
C VAL A 646 18.52 29.89 12.00
N PRO A 647 19.80 30.00 12.40
CA PRO A 647 20.31 31.11 13.21
C PRO A 647 20.05 32.52 12.64
N GLU A 648 20.11 32.70 11.31
CA GLU A 648 19.85 33.97 10.65
C GLU A 648 18.38 34.38 10.76
N LEU A 649 17.46 33.41 10.74
CA LEU A 649 16.03 33.68 10.97
C LEU A 649 15.78 33.97 12.46
N ALA A 650 16.43 33.25 13.38
CA ALA A 650 16.39 33.57 14.81
C ALA A 650 16.84 35.01 15.12
N ALA A 651 17.84 35.51 14.40
CA ALA A 651 18.33 36.88 14.56
C ALA A 651 17.30 37.94 14.11
N ARG A 652 16.43 37.61 13.15
CA ARG A 652 15.35 38.48 12.67
C ARG A 652 14.14 38.51 13.61
N HIS A 653 13.91 37.44 14.36
CA HIS A 653 12.77 37.29 15.29
C HIS A 653 13.24 37.15 16.74
N PRO A 654 13.76 38.22 17.37
CA PRO A 654 14.32 38.13 18.72
C PRO A 654 13.27 37.76 19.77
N GLY A 655 13.55 36.72 20.56
CA GLY A 655 12.64 36.23 21.61
C GLY A 655 11.67 35.15 21.15
N ILE A 656 11.61 34.89 19.84
CA ILE A 656 10.86 33.80 19.25
C ILE A 656 11.72 32.53 19.24
N GLU A 657 11.11 31.40 19.57
CA GLU A 657 11.79 30.10 19.62
C GLU A 657 11.47 29.26 18.39
N ALA A 658 10.25 29.34 17.87
CA ALA A 658 9.83 28.63 16.68
C ALA A 658 8.79 29.44 15.89
N ILE A 659 8.59 29.10 14.63
CA ILE A 659 7.51 29.64 13.79
C ILE A 659 6.65 28.47 13.31
N ALA A 660 5.33 28.57 13.41
CA ALA A 660 4.39 27.58 12.91
C ALA A 660 3.60 28.12 11.72
N LEU A 661 3.59 27.41 10.60
CA LEU A 661 2.78 27.74 9.43
C LEU A 661 1.44 26.99 9.49
N PHE A 662 0.36 27.70 9.21
CA PHE A 662 -0.99 27.17 9.05
C PHE A 662 -1.50 27.49 7.65
N CYS A 663 -2.25 26.57 7.07
CA CYS A 663 -2.94 26.75 5.79
C CYS A 663 -4.42 26.37 5.93
N PRO A 664 -5.32 26.99 5.16
CA PRO A 664 -6.66 26.45 4.96
C PRO A 664 -6.64 25.01 4.42
N GLY A 665 -7.74 24.29 4.56
CA GLY A 665 -7.87 22.94 4.00
C GLY A 665 -7.85 22.92 2.47
N LEU A 666 -8.00 21.73 1.87
CA LEU A 666 -7.99 21.52 0.41
C LEU A 666 -8.94 22.42 -0.40
N GLU A 667 -10.02 22.90 0.23
CA GLU A 667 -11.03 23.75 -0.41
C GLU A 667 -10.75 25.26 -0.24
N GLY A 668 -9.77 25.64 0.59
CA GLY A 668 -9.45 27.04 0.89
C GLY A 668 -8.32 27.63 0.04
N ASN A 669 -8.17 28.96 0.06
CA ASN A 669 -7.09 29.64 -0.65
C ASN A 669 -5.78 29.54 0.15
N ALA A 670 -4.76 28.99 -0.48
CA ALA A 670 -3.44 28.82 0.10
C ALA A 670 -2.74 30.14 0.47
N GLU A 671 -3.07 31.23 -0.21
CA GLU A 671 -2.56 32.57 0.08
C GLU A 671 -3.05 33.11 1.43
N ASP A 672 -4.12 32.52 2.01
CA ASP A 672 -4.61 32.85 3.35
C ASP A 672 -3.80 32.14 4.46
N ALA A 673 -2.71 31.45 4.10
CA ALA A 673 -1.81 30.82 5.05
C ALA A 673 -1.27 31.84 6.05
N THR A 674 -1.23 31.43 7.31
CA THR A 674 -0.79 32.29 8.40
C THR A 674 0.35 31.64 9.15
N TRP A 675 1.44 32.36 9.32
CA TRP A 675 2.51 31.96 10.23
C TRP A 675 2.31 32.55 11.63
N ILE A 676 2.63 31.78 12.67
CA ILE A 676 2.53 32.17 14.06
C ILE A 676 3.91 32.04 14.71
N GLU A 677 4.38 33.15 15.27
CA GLU A 677 5.57 33.17 16.11
C GLU A 677 5.29 32.55 17.47
N ILE A 678 6.10 31.55 17.85
CA ILE A 678 6.00 30.87 19.14
C ILE A 678 7.10 31.42 20.05
N PRO A 679 6.73 32.15 21.13
CA PRO A 679 7.72 32.73 22.03
C PRO A 679 8.48 31.65 22.80
N ARG A 680 9.65 32.02 23.33
CA ARG A 680 10.44 31.13 24.17
C ARG A 680 9.66 30.69 25.41
N LEU A 681 9.28 29.42 25.46
CA LEU A 681 8.51 28.89 26.59
C LEU A 681 9.45 28.60 27.77
N PRO A 682 9.03 28.86 29.03
CA PRO A 682 9.79 28.43 30.19
C PRO A 682 9.92 26.91 30.15
N ALA A 683 11.15 26.38 30.19
CA ALA A 683 11.55 24.97 30.03
C ALA A 683 10.45 23.93 30.36
N ALA A 684 9.47 23.80 29.47
CA ALA A 684 8.41 22.84 29.59
C ALA A 684 8.91 21.60 28.88
N ARG A 685 9.09 20.51 29.65
CA ARG A 685 9.34 19.17 29.12
C ARG A 685 8.13 18.73 28.30
N GLY A 686 8.04 19.23 27.07
CA GLY A 686 7.02 18.85 26.10
C GLY A 686 7.47 17.64 25.32
N ARG A 687 6.79 16.51 25.52
CA ARG A 687 6.87 15.36 24.61
C ARG A 687 6.52 15.81 23.19
N ALA A 688 7.22 15.28 22.19
CA ALA A 688 6.80 15.41 20.79
C ALA A 688 5.34 14.98 20.66
N ALA A 689 4.55 15.72 19.86
CA ALA A 689 3.17 15.34 19.58
C ALA A 689 3.16 13.98 18.87
N ALA A 690 2.29 13.07 19.32
CA ALA A 690 2.31 11.65 18.93
C ALA A 690 2.10 11.37 17.42
N ASN A 691 1.82 12.40 16.61
CA ASN A 691 1.47 12.27 15.19
C ASN A 691 2.19 13.28 14.28
N ALA A 692 3.26 13.93 14.75
CA ALA A 692 3.99 14.91 13.95
C ALA A 692 5.35 14.35 13.51
N THR A 693 5.67 14.44 12.22
CA THR A 693 6.95 13.96 11.68
C THR A 693 8.04 14.97 12.01
N ALA A 694 9.21 14.54 12.49
CA ALA A 694 10.34 15.46 12.69
C ALA A 694 10.78 16.08 11.36
N LEU A 695 11.27 17.32 11.40
CA LEU A 695 11.90 17.95 10.24
C LEU A 695 13.42 17.98 10.43
N ALA A 696 14.14 17.62 9.38
CA ALA A 696 15.57 17.77 9.28
C ALA A 696 15.88 19.10 8.59
N VAL A 697 16.64 19.96 9.27
CA VAL A 697 17.02 21.28 8.77
C VAL A 697 18.55 21.35 8.75
N ARG A 698 19.12 21.71 7.60
CA ARG A 698 20.57 21.85 7.48
C ARG A 698 20.95 23.05 6.62
N GLY A 699 21.84 23.88 7.17
CA GLY A 699 22.37 25.05 6.48
C GLY A 699 23.60 24.73 5.65
N PHE A 700 23.67 25.31 4.46
CA PHE A 700 24.78 25.19 3.52
C PHE A 700 25.15 26.54 2.92
N ASP A 701 26.41 26.71 2.57
CA ASP A 701 26.87 27.86 1.80
C ASP A 701 26.84 27.50 0.31
N VAL A 702 26.29 28.37 -0.53
CA VAL A 702 26.24 28.18 -1.99
C VAL A 702 26.77 29.41 -2.73
N PRO A 703 27.34 29.25 -3.94
CA PRO A 703 27.63 30.38 -4.82
C PRO A 703 26.33 31.15 -5.13
N ASN A 704 26.32 32.46 -4.91
CA ASN A 704 25.12 33.29 -5.13
C ASN A 704 24.65 33.27 -6.59
N THR A 705 25.56 32.93 -7.53
CA THR A 705 25.26 32.75 -8.95
C THR A 705 24.16 31.72 -9.21
N VAL A 706 24.00 30.71 -8.34
CA VAL A 706 22.92 29.71 -8.41
C VAL A 706 21.54 30.38 -8.48
N PHE A 707 21.36 31.55 -7.87
CA PHE A 707 20.09 32.27 -7.84
C PHE A 707 20.00 33.46 -8.82
N THR A 708 21.13 33.91 -9.37
CA THR A 708 21.18 35.15 -10.15
C THR A 708 21.48 34.92 -11.62
N ALA A 709 22.18 33.84 -11.97
CA ALA A 709 22.48 33.51 -13.36
C ALA A 709 21.36 32.65 -13.98
N PRO A 710 21.04 32.82 -15.27
CA PRO A 710 20.19 31.89 -16.00
C PRO A 710 20.78 30.47 -16.02
N ASP A 711 19.93 29.44 -16.02
CA ASP A 711 20.34 28.03 -15.98
C ASP A 711 21.39 27.65 -17.04
N HIS A 712 21.30 28.21 -18.24
CA HIS A 712 22.22 27.91 -19.35
C HIS A 712 23.62 28.54 -19.18
N GLU A 713 23.79 29.47 -18.23
CA GLU A 713 25.08 30.06 -17.85
C GLU A 713 25.72 29.35 -16.66
N LEU A 714 24.97 28.48 -15.96
CA LEU A 714 25.45 27.73 -14.82
C LEU A 714 26.34 26.55 -15.27
N GLY A 715 27.49 26.38 -14.61
CA GLY A 715 28.30 25.18 -14.75
C GLY A 715 27.62 23.95 -14.14
N THR A 716 28.13 22.76 -14.47
CA THR A 716 27.56 21.47 -14.02
C THR A 716 27.42 21.38 -12.50
N GLU A 717 28.40 21.86 -11.74
CA GLU A 717 28.37 21.83 -10.27
C GLU A 717 27.32 22.79 -9.71
N ALA A 718 27.14 23.97 -10.32
CA ALA A 718 26.14 24.95 -9.90
C ALA A 718 24.71 24.45 -10.20
N LEU A 719 24.51 23.83 -11.36
CA LEU A 719 23.25 23.21 -11.74
C LEU A 719 22.87 22.07 -10.80
N ALA A 720 23.84 21.27 -10.36
CA ALA A 720 23.58 20.23 -9.37
C ALA A 720 23.09 20.82 -8.04
N VAL A 721 23.69 21.91 -7.57
CA VAL A 721 23.23 22.63 -6.37
C VAL A 721 21.82 23.20 -6.57
N LEU A 722 21.57 23.86 -7.70
CA LEU A 722 20.25 24.40 -8.06
C LEU A 722 19.18 23.30 -8.01
N ASP A 723 19.44 22.15 -8.62
CA ASP A 723 18.57 20.99 -8.65
C ASP A 723 18.25 20.45 -7.24
N ARG A 724 19.25 20.43 -6.33
CA ARG A 724 19.03 20.03 -4.93
C ARG A 724 18.12 20.97 -4.18
N ILE A 725 18.30 22.28 -4.35
CA ILE A 725 17.49 23.28 -3.65
C ILE A 725 16.05 23.21 -4.18
N HIS A 726 15.89 23.13 -5.50
CA HIS A 726 14.59 23.04 -6.16
C HIS A 726 13.78 21.82 -5.72
N HIS A 727 14.41 20.66 -5.54
CA HIS A 727 13.73 19.42 -5.14
C HIS A 727 13.68 19.18 -3.62
N ALA A 728 14.20 20.09 -2.80
CA ALA A 728 14.09 19.98 -1.35
C ALA A 728 12.63 20.12 -0.90
N GLY A 729 12.27 19.52 0.23
CA GLY A 729 10.96 19.74 0.86
C GLY A 729 10.62 21.22 1.03
N ALA A 730 11.60 22.01 1.47
CA ALA A 730 11.60 23.46 1.41
C ALA A 730 13.02 24.01 1.44
N HIS A 731 13.20 25.26 1.05
CA HIS A 731 14.43 26.02 1.30
C HIS A 731 14.17 27.38 1.92
N ILE A 732 15.10 27.82 2.77
CA ILE A 732 15.06 29.11 3.46
C ILE A 732 16.25 29.96 2.98
N PHE A 733 15.98 31.22 2.67
CA PHE A 733 16.86 32.20 2.03
C PHE A 733 17.28 31.84 0.60
N GLY A 734 17.98 32.76 -0.06
CA GLY A 734 18.28 32.66 -1.50
C GLY A 734 17.23 33.42 -2.30
N ARG A 735 16.62 32.79 -3.29
CA ARG A 735 15.53 33.35 -4.09
C ARG A 735 14.43 32.30 -4.32
N PRO A 736 13.18 32.73 -4.54
CA PRO A 736 12.11 31.81 -4.93
C PRO A 736 12.34 31.32 -6.37
N PHE A 737 11.94 30.09 -6.64
CA PHE A 737 11.81 29.58 -8.01
C PHE A 737 10.42 29.89 -8.57
N PHE A 738 10.27 29.91 -9.90
CA PHE A 738 9.00 30.02 -10.64
C PHE A 738 8.10 31.26 -10.47
N ILE A 739 8.33 32.16 -9.50
CA ILE A 739 7.59 33.43 -9.44
C ILE A 739 7.89 34.28 -10.69
N HIS A 740 6.98 34.23 -11.66
CA HIS A 740 7.02 34.99 -12.89
C HIS A 740 6.59 36.45 -12.65
N ALA A 741 7.47 37.23 -12.03
CA ALA A 741 7.54 38.69 -12.14
C ALA A 741 6.25 39.48 -11.86
N THR A 742 5.97 39.80 -10.60
CA THR A 742 5.29 41.07 -10.24
C THR A 742 5.75 41.69 -8.90
N GLY A 743 6.20 40.89 -7.93
CA GLY A 743 6.83 41.37 -6.68
C GLY A 743 8.34 41.07 -6.67
N GLY A 744 9.17 42.02 -6.24
CA GLY A 744 10.62 41.80 -6.15
C GLY A 744 10.96 40.63 -5.22
N SER A 745 12.11 39.98 -5.43
CA SER A 745 12.64 38.97 -4.49
C SER A 745 13.07 39.54 -3.13
N ASP A 746 12.80 40.83 -2.90
CA ASP A 746 13.16 41.53 -1.67
C ASP A 746 12.26 41.03 -0.55
N GLY A 747 12.88 40.53 0.52
CA GLY A 747 12.16 39.96 1.66
C GLY A 747 11.81 38.47 1.51
N PHE A 748 12.24 37.77 0.47
CA PHE A 748 12.02 36.31 0.40
C PHE A 748 12.63 35.59 1.62
N LEU A 749 11.81 34.79 2.28
CA LEU A 749 12.21 33.99 3.42
C LEU A 749 12.31 32.51 3.10
N MET A 750 11.25 31.92 2.55
CA MET A 750 11.16 30.47 2.42
C MET A 750 10.27 30.07 1.26
N GLN A 751 10.63 28.98 0.59
CA GLN A 751 9.76 28.29 -0.36
C GLN A 751 9.44 26.90 0.17
N VAL A 752 8.16 26.56 0.25
CA VAL A 752 7.65 25.25 0.69
C VAL A 752 7.17 24.49 -0.54
N ASN A 753 7.78 23.35 -0.83
CA ASN A 753 7.43 22.54 -1.99
C ASN A 753 6.47 21.41 -1.60
N ASN A 754 5.88 20.77 -2.62
CA ASN A 754 4.92 19.67 -2.46
C ASN A 754 5.44 18.51 -1.59
N ALA A 755 6.76 18.29 -1.49
CA ALA A 755 7.32 17.25 -0.61
C ALA A 755 7.10 17.50 0.90
N LEU A 756 6.81 18.73 1.34
CA LEU A 756 6.30 19.02 2.70
C LEU A 756 4.78 19.21 2.72
N ALA A 757 4.11 19.17 1.57
CA ALA A 757 2.66 19.27 1.43
C ALA A 757 2.01 17.90 1.59
N VAL A 758 1.97 17.35 2.80
CA VAL A 758 1.38 16.02 3.04
C VAL A 758 -0.14 16.09 2.84
N ASP A 759 -0.65 15.76 1.63
CA ASP A 759 -2.07 15.62 1.23
C ASP A 759 -3.02 16.75 1.69
N GLN A 760 -2.48 17.91 2.07
CA GLN A 760 -3.19 18.89 2.89
C GLN A 760 -3.74 20.08 2.08
N TYR A 761 -3.26 20.30 0.86
CA TYR A 761 -3.62 21.46 0.03
C TYR A 761 -3.29 21.25 -1.47
N ALA A 762 -3.92 22.05 -2.34
CA ALA A 762 -4.04 21.81 -3.79
C ALA A 762 -3.02 22.54 -4.70
N PHE A 763 -1.84 22.91 -4.20
CA PHE A 763 -0.82 23.69 -4.93
C PHE A 763 0.55 22.99 -4.90
N ASP A 764 1.47 23.43 -5.77
CA ASP A 764 2.81 22.84 -5.88
C ASP A 764 3.85 23.53 -5.00
N SER A 765 3.72 24.84 -4.77
CA SER A 765 4.65 25.63 -3.94
C SER A 765 3.99 26.79 -3.18
N LEU A 766 4.46 27.06 -1.96
CA LEU A 766 4.22 28.31 -1.22
C LEU A 766 5.50 29.12 -1.10
N TYR A 767 5.39 30.43 -1.21
CA TYR A 767 6.47 31.37 -1.00
C TYR A 767 6.12 32.30 0.16
N LEU A 768 7.01 32.42 1.12
CA LEU A 768 6.84 33.23 2.32
C LEU A 768 7.84 34.40 2.29
N PHE A 769 7.37 35.58 2.70
CA PHE A 769 8.14 36.82 2.72
C PHE A 769 8.21 37.45 4.12
N ASP A 770 9.22 38.29 4.36
CA ASP A 770 9.53 38.96 5.64
C ASP A 770 8.37 39.84 6.16
N ASP A 771 7.53 40.36 5.28
CA ASP A 771 6.35 41.17 5.63
C ASP A 771 5.11 40.32 5.96
N GLY A 772 5.25 38.99 5.92
CA GLY A 772 4.18 38.03 6.16
C GLY A 772 3.33 37.72 4.93
N GLU A 773 3.67 38.25 3.74
CA GLU A 773 3.01 37.86 2.50
C GLU A 773 3.25 36.37 2.20
N VAL A 774 2.19 35.68 1.77
CA VAL A 774 2.25 34.31 1.26
C VAL A 774 1.71 34.29 -0.15
N VAL A 775 2.51 33.74 -1.07
CA VAL A 775 2.13 33.52 -2.48
C VAL A 775 2.05 32.02 -2.73
N ALA A 776 1.02 31.57 -3.45
CA ALA A 776 0.86 30.16 -3.83
C ALA A 776 0.89 29.99 -5.36
N GLU A 777 1.50 28.92 -5.84
CA GLU A 777 1.58 28.61 -7.27
C GLU A 777 1.22 27.15 -7.55
N THR A 778 0.44 26.94 -8.60
CA THR A 778 0.06 25.62 -9.14
C THR A 778 0.66 25.54 -10.54
N LEU A 779 1.53 24.56 -10.79
CA LEU A 779 2.23 24.40 -12.07
C LEU A 779 1.38 23.70 -13.13
#